data_AF-A0A3M1CYV8-F1
#
_entry.id   AF-A0A3M1CYV8-F1
#
_cell.length_a   1.000
_cell.length_b   1.000
_cell.length_c   1.000
_cell.angle_alpha   90.00
_cell.angle_beta   90.00
_cell.angle_gamma   90.00
#
_symmetry.space_group_name_H-M   'P 1'
#
loop_
_entity.id
_entity.type
_entity.pdbx_description
1 polymer ?
#
loop_
_entity_poly.entity_id
_entity_poly.type
_entity_poly.pdbx_seq_one_letter_code
_entity_poly.pdbx_strand_id
1 'polypeptide(L)'
;MPVPVSFPPRFVSAVRHLPPLGLMVLAAGTGCTRSQPLPDLGDCAIYPDGTYTYGQVGIGTCLAGPAALSFVDNGGDPVLLVTNANHLGTFTGGSMLAIPWSAVDLGQGRNVIGDLGAEAVDLPSFAGGFDVWDKNSDGQGDLALVASRESDEARTRAWPDEVWLVDITDPTRPALADAGPDGGSTVTVGSDPVDVAVDEASGRAFVVNRTSHSVSILDVTGDPVDVVLPWPEQVLTEGSLDDRDGSGSTGEMTTLELADTTLVPDEDFTLTWVDGTWRVWLPEEAGLRRTTTTGGGTYTDSNLGTELSPDDAAIAIDAIADPALLDMGDVLAMYFSDNGGVYVALSDSALAAWAVQTTPALSASEGDEWDAVVHGPEVVYGPDDIAMFYGATDGSEGAISQIGRATSSDGLLFSRTGDPVIVPTWDHELGGVDDPTVWYDSEIGLYRMAYGAFDGERWTIGHAVSTDLDTWTSDPEPLFEVPGVDVAAPVVAFEPGMTRMWYARDDGTGWVVAEATSPDGRTWTETGVTLALDGTADDGPPGPAVQAAIQSQFRLNRESTGELVGQVDSGTTVSMDSLGFLFGVVSGYHAGTDTAGAASANGITVDSVDPATGRAWFTLTDEGGTPAIGTGTVDGLGNVTVDSTTALVGTESYEDHGVTHPTVVATADGYVMLYAARQGEVTTIARATSTDGLSWTRTGEVLVGGTDWDSVELVPGSVVIQDDGSWRLFYSGSDGETWRIGEAVSTDQGMTWTRDGGTAGYSFTTGSPGEWDDSGVRDPFAMQADDGSWQLWYAGFDGDAWAVGYATRASLDDDFVRFEDPITGDKRAVIRTGNDLFHPDGVLRPVVLSPDDAAALGGTDNTWQIWYAGRKEGVDRVGRATGLAPDALHRIWRRPTTGDTLTFQTQRGDPDQLWIPLDATVGESNVTAVGVASLAIDSERGFLYVVSKNRPYIFVIDIRDDSPLPDGSADLNYLDIEAVIAARNASGAAGFRQVLPVPGSDRLLAINDSPDAVWEVDISDLEDRAFGEVLYDDTIGWVTAPRGSQRDEGVDTQGSVGVGRILLHPDGRRLFVTNFNANSIGVVDLDLGPYGTLTDEVMLVGENPFAMALSPDDRFLVFGNYNGEVSEDGVAESTLGVLDVDEDSPTYLEVLTWITNR
;
A
#
# COMPACT_ATOMS: atom_id res chain seq x y z
N MET A 1 39.87 -10.84 -1.75
CA MET A 1 40.37 -12.21 -1.56
C MET A 1 39.17 -13.11 -1.29
N PRO A 2 38.75 -13.96 -2.23
CA PRO A 2 37.65 -14.89 -2.01
C PRO A 2 38.19 -16.27 -1.62
N VAL A 3 37.68 -16.84 -0.53
CA VAL A 3 37.85 -18.26 -0.20
C VAL A 3 36.54 -18.97 -0.57
N PRO A 4 36.55 -19.92 -1.50
CA PRO A 4 35.38 -20.67 -1.93
C PRO A 4 35.21 -21.94 -1.09
N VAL A 5 33.98 -22.25 -0.66
CA VAL A 5 33.62 -23.58 -0.17
C VAL A 5 32.97 -24.35 -1.31
N SER A 6 33.82 -25.11 -1.99
CA SER A 6 33.48 -26.18 -2.91
C SER A 6 33.05 -27.43 -2.15
N PHE A 7 31.97 -28.08 -2.56
CA PHE A 7 31.77 -29.51 -2.34
C PHE A 7 32.20 -30.29 -3.60
N PRO A 8 33.29 -31.09 -3.52
CA PRO A 8 33.52 -32.17 -4.46
C PRO A 8 33.45 -33.55 -3.77
N PRO A 9 33.36 -34.63 -4.58
CA PRO A 9 32.72 -35.91 -4.28
C PRO A 9 33.70 -36.94 -3.71
N ARG A 10 33.20 -38.09 -3.20
CA ARG A 10 33.77 -39.43 -3.51
C ARG A 10 33.18 -40.67 -2.77
N PHE A 11 33.17 -41.75 -3.56
CA PHE A 11 33.45 -43.18 -3.26
C PHE A 11 32.37 -44.15 -2.73
N VAL A 12 31.69 -44.80 -3.68
CA VAL A 12 31.83 -46.23 -4.09
C VAL A 12 32.20 -47.31 -3.05
N SER A 13 31.39 -48.38 -3.09
CA SER A 13 31.67 -49.82 -2.90
C SER A 13 31.48 -50.46 -1.52
N ALA A 14 30.42 -51.29 -1.41
CA ALA A 14 30.58 -52.71 -1.11
C ALA A 14 29.44 -53.55 -1.71
N VAL A 15 29.80 -54.34 -2.72
CA VAL A 15 29.06 -55.47 -3.32
C VAL A 15 29.15 -56.70 -2.42
N ARG A 16 28.08 -57.53 -2.37
CA ARG A 16 28.03 -59.02 -2.27
C ARG A 16 26.55 -59.42 -2.13
N HIS A 17 25.95 -60.40 -2.81
CA HIS A 17 26.39 -61.48 -3.67
C HIS A 17 25.21 -61.89 -4.57
N LEU A 18 25.44 -62.00 -5.88
CA LEU A 18 24.66 -62.83 -6.82
C LEU A 18 25.08 -64.31 -6.66
N PRO A 19 24.17 -65.28 -6.83
CA PRO A 19 24.52 -66.58 -7.39
C PRO A 19 24.59 -66.51 -8.92
N PRO A 20 25.36 -67.41 -9.56
CA PRO A 20 25.85 -67.23 -10.93
C PRO A 20 24.83 -67.62 -12.00
N LEU A 21 24.93 -66.92 -13.13
CA LEU A 21 24.44 -67.34 -14.44
C LEU A 21 24.83 -68.80 -14.72
N GLY A 22 23.83 -69.67 -14.80
CA GLY A 22 23.91 -70.86 -15.64
C GLY A 22 23.63 -70.46 -17.07
N LEU A 23 24.55 -70.78 -17.99
CA LEU A 23 24.31 -70.81 -19.43
C LEU A 23 22.99 -71.55 -19.71
N MET A 24 21.92 -70.83 -20.02
CA MET A 24 20.79 -71.38 -20.75
C MET A 24 20.87 -70.87 -22.18
N VAL A 25 21.16 -71.84 -23.05
CA VAL A 25 20.91 -71.84 -24.48
C VAL A 25 19.69 -70.97 -24.82
N LEU A 26 19.84 -70.09 -25.82
CA LEU A 26 18.73 -69.56 -26.60
C LEU A 26 17.92 -70.75 -27.12
N ALA A 27 16.96 -71.22 -26.33
CA ALA A 27 15.76 -71.79 -26.90
C ALA A 27 15.01 -70.58 -27.43
N ALA A 28 15.04 -70.39 -28.75
CA ALA A 28 13.92 -69.81 -29.46
C ALA A 28 12.70 -70.70 -29.16
N GLY A 29 12.20 -70.61 -27.93
CA GLY A 29 10.84 -70.98 -27.62
C GLY A 29 10.03 -70.00 -28.42
N THR A 30 9.50 -70.47 -29.54
CA THR A 30 8.25 -69.97 -30.07
C THR A 30 7.33 -69.86 -28.86
N GLY A 31 7.26 -68.68 -28.25
CA GLY A 31 6.20 -68.35 -27.32
C GLY A 31 4.95 -68.63 -28.12
N CYS A 32 4.31 -69.75 -27.82
CA CYS A 32 2.98 -69.99 -28.33
C CYS A 32 2.16 -68.90 -27.66
N THR A 33 1.96 -67.79 -28.36
CA THR A 33 0.87 -66.87 -28.07
C THR A 33 -0.37 -67.75 -28.11
N ARG A 34 -0.86 -68.12 -26.92
CA ARG A 34 -2.10 -68.84 -26.82
C ARG A 34 -3.15 -67.79 -27.16
N SER A 35 -3.54 -67.71 -28.44
CA SER A 35 -4.70 -66.94 -28.86
C SER A 35 -5.87 -67.51 -28.09
N GLN A 36 -6.24 -66.83 -27.01
CA GLN A 36 -7.56 -66.98 -26.44
C GLN A 36 -8.50 -66.15 -27.33
N PRO A 37 -9.68 -66.68 -27.67
CA PRO A 37 -10.72 -65.83 -28.25
C PRO A 37 -10.97 -64.67 -27.28
N LEU A 38 -11.08 -63.45 -27.82
CA LEU A 38 -11.54 -62.31 -27.03
C LEU A 38 -12.97 -62.61 -26.56
N PRO A 39 -13.38 -62.11 -25.38
CA PRO A 39 -14.78 -62.15 -24.94
C PRO A 39 -15.69 -61.56 -26.02
N ASP A 40 -16.88 -62.15 -26.18
CA ASP A 40 -17.92 -61.56 -27.02
C ASP A 40 -18.56 -60.41 -26.24
N LEU A 41 -18.13 -59.19 -26.51
CA LEU A 41 -18.65 -57.96 -25.90
C LEU A 41 -20.09 -57.64 -26.34
N GLY A 42 -20.65 -58.42 -27.28
CA GLY A 42 -22.01 -58.25 -27.79
C GLY A 42 -22.17 -57.17 -28.84
N ASP A 43 -23.44 -56.88 -29.18
CA ASP A 43 -23.82 -55.97 -30.27
C ASP A 43 -23.58 -54.48 -29.89
N CYS A 44 -23.19 -54.19 -28.64
CA CYS A 44 -22.80 -52.84 -28.23
C CYS A 44 -21.43 -52.42 -28.79
N ALA A 45 -20.54 -53.38 -29.06
CA ALA A 45 -19.17 -53.12 -29.49
C ALA A 45 -19.07 -53.05 -31.02
N ILE A 46 -18.16 -52.21 -31.52
CA ILE A 46 -17.89 -52.08 -32.96
C ILE A 46 -16.62 -52.86 -33.30
N TYR A 47 -16.79 -54.04 -33.89
CA TYR A 47 -15.66 -54.92 -34.21
C TYR A 47 -14.98 -54.54 -35.54
N PRO A 48 -13.63 -54.48 -35.57
CA PRO A 48 -12.88 -54.33 -36.83
C PRO A 48 -13.02 -55.55 -37.73
N ASP A 49 -12.89 -55.33 -39.04
CA ASP A 49 -12.78 -56.42 -40.01
C ASP A 49 -11.51 -57.27 -39.76
N GLY A 50 -11.67 -58.56 -39.46
CA GLY A 50 -10.56 -59.53 -39.40
C GLY A 50 -10.16 -59.94 -37.97
N THR A 51 -8.85 -60.03 -37.71
CA THR A 51 -8.30 -60.36 -36.38
C THR A 51 -7.81 -59.08 -35.70
N TYR A 52 -8.27 -58.84 -34.47
CA TYR A 52 -8.01 -57.66 -33.67
C TYR A 52 -7.53 -58.03 -32.26
N THR A 53 -7.00 -57.06 -31.51
CA THR A 53 -6.68 -57.17 -30.08
C THR A 53 -7.48 -56.16 -29.26
N TYR A 54 -7.43 -56.24 -27.93
CA TYR A 54 -7.90 -55.14 -27.08
C TYR A 54 -7.23 -53.82 -27.49
N GLY A 55 -7.97 -52.72 -27.33
CA GLY A 55 -7.58 -51.38 -27.78
C GLY A 55 -7.87 -51.10 -29.26
N GLN A 56 -8.35 -52.09 -30.02
CA GLN A 56 -8.75 -51.92 -31.43
C GLN A 56 -10.25 -52.06 -31.66
N VAL A 57 -11.01 -52.52 -30.66
CA VAL A 57 -12.47 -52.64 -30.73
C VAL A 57 -13.08 -51.26 -30.44
N GLY A 58 -13.97 -50.77 -31.30
CA GLY A 58 -14.71 -49.53 -31.02
C GLY A 58 -15.68 -49.76 -29.86
N ILE A 59 -15.77 -48.79 -28.94
CA ILE A 59 -16.62 -48.90 -27.74
C ILE A 59 -18.09 -49.01 -28.11
N GLY A 60 -18.54 -48.27 -29.13
CA GLY A 60 -19.95 -48.16 -29.47
C GLY A 60 -20.76 -47.76 -28.24
N THR A 61 -21.70 -48.60 -27.84
CA THR A 61 -22.58 -48.36 -26.69
C THR A 61 -22.23 -49.19 -25.45
N CYS A 62 -21.06 -49.85 -25.43
CA CYS A 62 -20.66 -50.68 -24.30
C CYS A 62 -20.28 -49.83 -23.07
N LEU A 63 -20.47 -50.42 -21.88
CA LEU A 63 -19.96 -49.87 -20.63
C LEU A 63 -18.46 -50.17 -20.49
N ALA A 64 -17.67 -49.17 -20.12
CA ALA A 64 -16.22 -49.29 -20.00
C ALA A 64 -15.67 -48.30 -18.96
N GLY A 65 -15.77 -48.66 -17.69
CA GLY A 65 -15.42 -47.79 -16.56
C GLY A 65 -16.31 -46.55 -16.47
N PRO A 66 -17.60 -46.67 -16.10
CA PRO A 66 -18.48 -45.54 -15.83
C PRO A 66 -17.86 -44.57 -14.83
N ALA A 67 -17.62 -43.33 -15.25
CA ALA A 67 -16.90 -42.32 -14.47
C ALA A 67 -17.84 -41.28 -13.83
N ALA A 68 -18.90 -40.89 -14.55
CA ALA A 68 -19.98 -40.03 -14.06
C ALA A 68 -21.32 -40.45 -14.67
N LEU A 69 -22.40 -40.16 -13.95
CA LEU A 69 -23.78 -40.45 -14.33
C LEU A 69 -24.62 -39.19 -14.08
N SER A 70 -25.53 -38.86 -14.98
CA SER A 70 -26.56 -37.84 -14.73
C SER A 70 -27.83 -38.15 -15.52
N PHE A 71 -28.98 -37.78 -14.99
CA PHE A 71 -30.24 -37.86 -15.72
C PHE A 71 -30.55 -36.52 -16.35
N VAL A 72 -31.03 -36.57 -17.60
CA VAL A 72 -31.57 -35.41 -18.30
C VAL A 72 -33.04 -35.65 -18.64
N ASP A 73 -33.88 -34.63 -18.49
CA ASP A 73 -35.28 -34.73 -18.90
C ASP A 73 -35.39 -34.78 -20.43
N ASN A 74 -36.41 -35.46 -20.91
CA ASN A 74 -36.73 -35.58 -22.33
C ASN A 74 -38.25 -35.68 -22.47
N GLY A 75 -38.94 -34.64 -22.01
CA GLY A 75 -40.40 -34.55 -22.07
C GLY A 75 -41.12 -35.64 -21.27
N GLY A 76 -40.57 -36.04 -20.12
CA GLY A 76 -41.13 -37.06 -19.23
C GLY A 76 -40.70 -38.51 -19.52
N ASP A 77 -39.78 -38.74 -20.47
CA ASP A 77 -39.07 -40.02 -20.65
C ASP A 77 -37.56 -39.80 -20.48
N PRO A 78 -37.05 -39.76 -19.23
CA PRO A 78 -35.71 -39.29 -18.95
C PRO A 78 -34.64 -40.20 -19.57
N VAL A 79 -33.47 -39.62 -19.83
CA VAL A 79 -32.32 -40.33 -20.38
C VAL A 79 -31.19 -40.32 -19.34
N LEU A 80 -30.62 -41.50 -19.10
CA LEU A 80 -29.42 -41.62 -18.26
C LEU A 80 -28.18 -41.43 -19.14
N LEU A 81 -27.43 -40.37 -18.88
CA LEU A 81 -26.13 -40.11 -19.49
C LEU A 81 -25.03 -40.74 -18.65
N VAL A 82 -24.05 -41.36 -19.32
CA VAL A 82 -22.93 -42.07 -18.69
C VAL A 82 -21.64 -41.77 -19.44
N THR A 83 -20.61 -41.27 -18.74
CA THR A 83 -19.26 -41.17 -19.31
C THR A 83 -18.45 -42.43 -19.05
N ASN A 84 -17.74 -42.93 -20.06
CA ASN A 84 -16.89 -44.12 -19.98
C ASN A 84 -15.40 -43.75 -20.09
N ALA A 85 -14.61 -44.14 -19.09
CA ALA A 85 -13.18 -43.82 -19.00
C ALA A 85 -12.22 -44.91 -19.52
N ASN A 86 -12.73 -45.98 -20.16
CA ASN A 86 -11.98 -47.05 -20.85
C ASN A 86 -10.66 -47.46 -20.16
N HIS A 87 -10.67 -47.58 -18.82
CA HIS A 87 -9.44 -47.67 -18.02
C HIS A 87 -8.67 -48.97 -18.23
N LEU A 88 -9.35 -50.02 -18.70
CA LEU A 88 -8.74 -51.31 -19.06
C LEU A 88 -8.09 -51.30 -20.44
N GLY A 89 -8.24 -50.23 -21.23
CA GLY A 89 -7.77 -50.17 -22.62
C GLY A 89 -8.43 -51.24 -23.50
N THR A 90 -9.68 -51.60 -23.19
CA THR A 90 -10.42 -52.64 -23.93
C THR A 90 -10.83 -52.12 -25.29
N PHE A 91 -11.22 -50.84 -25.35
CA PHE A 91 -11.74 -50.18 -26.54
C PHE A 91 -10.76 -49.15 -27.12
N THR A 92 -11.09 -48.59 -28.29
CA THR A 92 -10.30 -47.53 -28.96
C THR A 92 -10.38 -46.17 -28.28
N GLY A 93 -11.35 -45.96 -27.40
CA GLY A 93 -11.62 -44.70 -26.71
C GLY A 93 -12.72 -44.87 -25.66
N GLY A 94 -13.08 -43.76 -25.02
CA GLY A 94 -14.22 -43.64 -24.13
C GLY A 94 -15.48 -43.25 -24.89
N SER A 95 -16.55 -42.93 -24.17
CA SER A 95 -17.79 -42.42 -24.78
C SER A 95 -18.63 -41.65 -23.78
N MET A 96 -19.57 -40.85 -24.29
CA MET A 96 -20.76 -40.46 -23.55
C MET A 96 -21.94 -41.27 -24.11
N LEU A 97 -22.46 -42.15 -23.27
CA LEU A 97 -23.55 -43.07 -23.54
C LEU A 97 -24.86 -42.46 -23.06
N ALA A 98 -25.91 -42.56 -23.86
CA ALA A 98 -27.27 -42.17 -23.55
C ALA A 98 -28.17 -43.41 -23.50
N ILE A 99 -28.76 -43.68 -22.34
CA ILE A 99 -29.63 -44.84 -22.11
C ILE A 99 -31.07 -44.34 -21.87
N PRO A 100 -32.03 -44.62 -22.77
CA PRO A 100 -33.43 -44.31 -22.52
C PRO A 100 -33.94 -45.03 -21.27
N TRP A 101 -34.38 -44.29 -20.25
CA TRP A 101 -34.71 -44.87 -18.96
C TRP A 101 -35.93 -45.80 -19.04
N SER A 102 -36.92 -45.47 -19.88
CA SER A 102 -38.09 -46.32 -20.12
C SER A 102 -37.78 -47.71 -20.72
N ALA A 103 -36.59 -47.91 -21.28
CA ALA A 103 -36.15 -49.19 -21.82
C ALA A 103 -35.63 -50.15 -20.73
N VAL A 104 -35.25 -49.64 -19.55
CA VAL A 104 -34.71 -50.45 -18.45
C VAL A 104 -35.84 -51.20 -17.73
N ASP A 105 -35.89 -52.53 -17.89
CA ASP A 105 -36.87 -53.36 -17.18
C ASP A 105 -36.39 -53.65 -15.75
N LEU A 106 -36.94 -52.92 -14.77
CA LEU A 106 -36.64 -53.10 -13.34
C LEU A 106 -37.09 -54.45 -12.78
N GLY A 107 -37.95 -55.20 -13.48
CA GLY A 107 -38.38 -56.55 -13.10
C GLY A 107 -37.47 -57.67 -13.61
N GLN A 108 -36.51 -57.35 -14.47
CA GLN A 108 -35.53 -58.28 -15.03
C GLN A 108 -34.20 -58.15 -14.30
N GLY A 109 -33.60 -59.26 -13.85
CA GLY A 109 -32.36 -59.18 -13.07
C GLY A 109 -31.13 -58.67 -13.84
N ARG A 110 -31.12 -58.75 -15.19
CA ARG A 110 -30.00 -58.27 -16.04
C ARG A 110 -30.56 -57.74 -17.36
N ASN A 111 -30.30 -56.49 -17.66
CA ASN A 111 -30.56 -55.80 -18.91
C ASN A 111 -29.26 -55.71 -19.72
N VAL A 112 -29.27 -56.16 -20.98
CA VAL A 112 -28.08 -56.10 -21.85
C VAL A 112 -28.11 -54.76 -22.60
N ILE A 113 -27.04 -53.97 -22.51
CA ILE A 113 -27.01 -52.59 -23.01
C ILE A 113 -27.38 -52.47 -24.51
N GLY A 114 -26.97 -53.45 -25.33
CA GLY A 114 -27.28 -53.49 -26.77
C GLY A 114 -28.77 -53.67 -27.10
N ASP A 115 -29.59 -54.11 -26.14
CA ASP A 115 -31.04 -54.28 -26.31
C ASP A 115 -31.85 -53.06 -25.82
N LEU A 116 -31.21 -52.08 -25.17
CA LEU A 116 -31.88 -50.93 -24.54
C LEU A 116 -32.09 -49.74 -25.48
N GLY A 117 -31.65 -49.83 -26.74
CA GLY A 117 -31.69 -48.70 -27.67
C GLY A 117 -30.80 -47.54 -27.22
N ALA A 118 -29.73 -47.83 -26.48
CA ALA A 118 -28.74 -46.83 -26.11
C ALA A 118 -28.00 -46.31 -27.35
N GLU A 119 -27.61 -45.04 -27.31
CA GLU A 119 -26.80 -44.36 -28.32
C GLU A 119 -25.57 -43.76 -27.63
N ALA A 120 -24.49 -43.51 -28.37
CA ALA A 120 -23.27 -42.96 -27.78
C ALA A 120 -22.53 -42.03 -28.75
N VAL A 121 -21.82 -41.07 -28.18
CA VAL A 121 -20.80 -40.28 -28.88
C VAL A 121 -19.42 -40.74 -28.41
N ASP A 122 -18.52 -41.00 -29.38
CA ASP A 122 -17.14 -41.40 -29.10
C ASP A 122 -16.38 -40.23 -28.47
N LEU A 123 -15.64 -40.50 -27.40
CA LEU A 123 -14.79 -39.54 -26.69
C LEU A 123 -13.38 -40.13 -26.49
N PRO A 124 -12.38 -39.32 -26.09
CA PRO A 124 -11.07 -39.85 -25.70
C PRO A 124 -11.18 -40.86 -24.56
N SER A 125 -10.13 -41.67 -24.38
CA SER A 125 -10.15 -42.80 -23.45
C SER A 125 -10.63 -42.42 -22.06
N PHE A 126 -10.26 -41.26 -21.52
CA PHE A 126 -10.67 -40.82 -20.18
C PHE A 126 -11.73 -39.71 -20.26
N ALA A 127 -12.99 -40.06 -20.56
CA ALA A 127 -14.13 -39.17 -20.35
C ALA A 127 -14.48 -39.14 -18.86
N GLY A 128 -14.27 -38.00 -18.21
CA GLY A 128 -14.36 -37.82 -16.76
C GLY A 128 -15.71 -37.31 -16.28
N GLY A 129 -15.66 -36.43 -15.28
CA GLY A 129 -16.84 -35.70 -14.81
C GLY A 129 -17.42 -34.82 -15.92
N PHE A 130 -18.73 -34.67 -15.90
CA PHE A 130 -19.43 -33.78 -16.81
C PHE A 130 -20.58 -33.11 -16.06
N ASP A 131 -21.00 -31.98 -16.59
CA ASP A 131 -22.22 -31.32 -16.18
C ASP A 131 -22.94 -30.77 -17.42
N VAL A 132 -24.21 -30.43 -17.25
CA VAL A 132 -25.10 -30.05 -18.35
C VAL A 132 -25.49 -28.59 -18.22
N TRP A 133 -25.37 -27.86 -19.31
CA TRP A 133 -25.95 -26.53 -19.47
C TRP A 133 -27.28 -26.65 -20.22
N ASP A 134 -28.37 -26.31 -19.53
CA ASP A 134 -29.69 -26.12 -20.14
C ASP A 134 -29.80 -24.69 -20.69
N LYS A 135 -29.83 -24.57 -22.02
CA LYS A 135 -29.80 -23.25 -22.69
C LYS A 135 -31.17 -22.58 -22.71
N ASN A 136 -32.25 -23.32 -22.48
CA ASN A 136 -33.62 -22.79 -22.47
C ASN A 136 -34.49 -23.70 -21.60
N SER A 137 -35.29 -23.13 -20.68
CA SER A 137 -36.33 -23.82 -19.86
C SER A 137 -37.35 -24.71 -20.61
N ASP A 138 -37.17 -24.86 -21.93
CA ASP A 138 -38.00 -25.51 -22.93
C ASP A 138 -37.24 -26.67 -23.64
N GLY A 139 -35.98 -26.97 -23.31
CA GLY A 139 -35.17 -28.10 -23.82
C GLY A 139 -34.65 -27.96 -25.25
N GLN A 140 -34.25 -26.74 -25.68
CA GLN A 140 -33.58 -26.53 -26.96
C GLN A 140 -32.20 -25.91 -26.76
N GLY A 141 -31.14 -26.58 -27.20
CA GLY A 141 -29.77 -26.06 -27.16
C GLY A 141 -28.92 -26.54 -25.99
N ASP A 142 -29.27 -27.67 -25.39
CA ASP A 142 -28.61 -28.24 -24.21
C ASP A 142 -27.24 -28.81 -24.56
N LEU A 143 -26.25 -28.52 -23.72
CA LEU A 143 -24.87 -28.95 -23.91
C LEU A 143 -24.39 -29.74 -22.70
N ALA A 144 -23.82 -30.93 -22.94
CA ALA A 144 -23.00 -31.58 -21.93
C ALA A 144 -21.54 -31.18 -22.11
N LEU A 145 -20.93 -30.70 -21.02
CA LEU A 145 -19.52 -30.31 -20.96
C LEU A 145 -18.74 -31.43 -20.28
N VAL A 146 -17.94 -32.15 -21.05
CA VAL A 146 -17.23 -33.34 -20.56
C VAL A 146 -15.75 -33.06 -20.38
N ALA A 147 -15.27 -33.13 -19.13
CA ALA A 147 -13.83 -33.06 -18.86
C ALA A 147 -13.15 -34.29 -19.46
N SER A 148 -12.16 -34.08 -20.33
CA SER A 148 -11.40 -35.18 -20.92
C SER A 148 -9.91 -34.92 -20.87
N ARG A 149 -9.16 -35.95 -20.48
CA ARG A 149 -7.69 -35.91 -20.42
C ARG A 149 -7.10 -37.09 -21.18
N GLU A 150 -5.98 -36.85 -21.85
CA GLU A 150 -5.32 -37.88 -22.64
C GLU A 150 -4.63 -38.91 -21.71
N SER A 151 -5.01 -40.17 -21.87
CA SER A 151 -4.64 -41.27 -20.95
C SER A 151 -3.12 -41.46 -20.77
N ASP A 152 -2.73 -41.87 -19.55
CA ASP A 152 -1.38 -42.02 -18.96
C ASP A 152 -0.32 -42.86 -19.73
N GLU A 153 -0.46 -43.13 -21.03
CA GLU A 153 0.58 -43.77 -21.86
C GLU A 153 1.42 -42.78 -22.71
N ALA A 154 1.02 -41.51 -22.82
CA ALA A 154 1.76 -40.52 -23.62
C ALA A 154 2.96 -39.93 -22.84
N ARG A 155 4.13 -40.60 -22.90
CA ARG A 155 5.43 -40.04 -22.44
C ARG A 155 5.90 -38.78 -23.21
N THR A 156 5.08 -38.24 -24.10
CA THR A 156 5.29 -36.99 -24.83
C THR A 156 3.98 -36.22 -24.86
N ARG A 157 3.92 -35.10 -24.12
CA ARG A 157 2.84 -34.09 -24.16
C ARG A 157 2.60 -33.68 -25.62
N ALA A 158 1.47 -34.06 -26.20
CA ALA A 158 1.24 -33.90 -27.64
C ALA A 158 -0.10 -33.27 -28.04
N TRP A 159 -1.05 -33.08 -27.10
CA TRP A 159 -2.36 -32.48 -27.39
C TRP A 159 -2.80 -31.60 -26.20
N PRO A 160 -3.58 -30.53 -26.43
CA PRO A 160 -4.14 -29.72 -25.36
C PRO A 160 -5.12 -30.55 -24.51
N ASP A 161 -5.22 -30.20 -23.23
CA ASP A 161 -6.23 -30.76 -22.33
C ASP A 161 -7.54 -29.97 -22.53
N GLU A 162 -8.66 -30.68 -22.72
CA GLU A 162 -9.87 -30.12 -23.35
C GLU A 162 -11.15 -30.48 -22.59
N VAL A 163 -12.12 -29.56 -22.66
CA VAL A 163 -13.53 -29.89 -22.40
C VAL A 163 -14.21 -30.17 -23.74
N TRP A 164 -14.87 -31.33 -23.82
CA TRP A 164 -15.63 -31.74 -24.99
C TRP A 164 -17.07 -31.28 -24.88
N LEU A 165 -17.56 -30.66 -25.95
CA LEU A 165 -18.92 -30.13 -26.04
C LEU A 165 -19.80 -31.13 -26.79
N VAL A 166 -20.82 -31.66 -26.12
CA VAL A 166 -21.78 -32.61 -26.69
C VAL A 166 -23.16 -31.95 -26.73
N ASP A 167 -23.74 -31.83 -27.92
CA ASP A 167 -25.13 -31.43 -28.12
C ASP A 167 -26.04 -32.56 -27.64
N ILE A 168 -26.84 -32.25 -26.63
CA ILE A 168 -27.82 -33.16 -26.04
C ILE A 168 -29.24 -32.60 -26.16
N THR A 169 -29.48 -31.66 -27.09
CA THR A 169 -30.83 -31.14 -27.38
C THR A 169 -31.84 -32.27 -27.70
N ASP A 170 -31.37 -33.35 -28.34
CA ASP A 170 -32.05 -34.64 -28.32
C ASP A 170 -31.18 -35.62 -27.52
N PRO A 171 -31.42 -35.79 -26.20
CA PRO A 171 -30.52 -36.55 -25.35
C PRO A 171 -30.54 -38.05 -25.70
N THR A 172 -31.51 -38.52 -26.48
CA THR A 172 -31.51 -39.90 -27.00
C THR A 172 -30.55 -40.10 -28.17
N ARG A 173 -29.98 -39.03 -28.72
CA ARG A 173 -29.03 -39.04 -29.84
C ARG A 173 -27.94 -37.98 -29.64
N PRO A 174 -27.09 -38.12 -28.62
CA PRO A 174 -26.01 -37.17 -28.37
C PRO A 174 -25.07 -37.07 -29.57
N ALA A 175 -24.59 -35.87 -29.87
CA ALA A 175 -23.64 -35.60 -30.94
C ALA A 175 -22.60 -34.55 -30.51
N LEU A 176 -21.43 -34.52 -31.16
CA LEU A 176 -20.47 -33.43 -30.92
C LEU A 176 -21.06 -32.09 -31.37
N ALA A 177 -20.93 -31.06 -30.54
CA ALA A 177 -21.41 -29.71 -30.83
C ALA A 177 -20.30 -28.88 -31.49
N ASP A 178 -20.57 -28.17 -32.59
CA ASP A 178 -19.62 -27.24 -33.22
C ASP A 178 -19.66 -25.86 -32.53
N ALA A 179 -19.49 -25.83 -31.20
CA ALA A 179 -19.71 -24.66 -30.35
C ALA A 179 -18.43 -24.09 -29.70
N GLY A 180 -17.25 -24.65 -29.96
CA GLY A 180 -15.97 -24.16 -29.42
C GLY A 180 -15.39 -22.97 -30.19
N PRO A 181 -14.32 -22.32 -29.70
CA PRO A 181 -13.80 -21.04 -30.22
C PRO A 181 -13.41 -21.06 -31.70
N ASP A 182 -12.87 -22.18 -32.18
CA ASP A 182 -12.47 -22.38 -33.58
C ASP A 182 -13.60 -22.98 -34.46
N GLY A 183 -14.84 -23.02 -33.95
CA GLY A 183 -15.96 -23.75 -34.56
C GLY A 183 -15.82 -25.28 -34.49
N GLY A 184 -15.02 -25.77 -33.55
CA GLY A 184 -14.85 -27.20 -33.24
C GLY A 184 -15.70 -27.64 -32.05
N SER A 185 -15.49 -28.86 -31.57
CA SER A 185 -16.23 -29.46 -30.45
C SER A 185 -15.51 -29.47 -29.12
N THR A 186 -14.46 -28.67 -28.99
CA THR A 186 -13.62 -28.63 -27.80
C THR A 186 -13.29 -27.20 -27.40
N VAL A 187 -13.07 -27.01 -26.10
CA VAL A 187 -12.49 -25.79 -25.52
C VAL A 187 -11.21 -26.19 -24.80
N THR A 188 -10.11 -25.51 -25.08
CA THR A 188 -8.83 -25.75 -24.40
C THR A 188 -8.87 -25.16 -23.00
N VAL A 189 -8.51 -25.95 -21.99
CA VAL A 189 -8.51 -25.56 -20.58
C VAL A 189 -7.15 -25.85 -19.92
N GLY A 190 -7.05 -25.66 -18.60
CA GLY A 190 -5.88 -26.04 -17.82
C GLY A 190 -5.56 -27.55 -17.91
N SER A 191 -4.40 -27.95 -17.39
CA SER A 191 -3.87 -29.30 -17.65
C SER A 191 -4.53 -30.37 -16.77
N ASP A 192 -4.86 -31.52 -17.37
CA ASP A 192 -5.60 -32.65 -16.79
C ASP A 192 -6.97 -32.25 -16.18
N PRO A 193 -7.98 -31.84 -16.97
CA PRO A 193 -9.32 -31.54 -16.48
C PRO A 193 -9.95 -32.82 -15.91
N VAL A 194 -10.63 -32.69 -14.76
CA VAL A 194 -11.17 -33.84 -14.02
C VAL A 194 -12.68 -33.78 -13.89
N ASP A 195 -13.22 -32.60 -13.61
CA ASP A 195 -14.60 -32.37 -13.22
C ASP A 195 -15.06 -31.03 -13.78
N VAL A 196 -16.36 -30.90 -14.02
CA VAL A 196 -17.03 -29.68 -14.50
C VAL A 196 -18.23 -29.43 -13.61
N ALA A 197 -18.52 -28.16 -13.28
CA ALA A 197 -19.82 -27.77 -12.74
C ALA A 197 -20.28 -26.48 -13.41
N VAL A 198 -21.58 -26.42 -13.65
CA VAL A 198 -22.24 -25.34 -14.36
C VAL A 198 -23.03 -24.51 -13.35
N ASP A 199 -22.75 -23.22 -13.29
CA ASP A 199 -23.60 -22.26 -12.59
C ASP A 199 -24.67 -21.74 -13.55
N GLU A 200 -25.90 -22.25 -13.38
CA GLU A 200 -27.04 -21.86 -14.21
C GLU A 200 -27.33 -20.35 -14.12
N ALA A 201 -27.06 -19.73 -12.97
CA ALA A 201 -27.40 -18.33 -12.71
C ALA A 201 -26.53 -17.35 -13.49
N SER A 202 -25.21 -17.56 -13.52
CA SER A 202 -24.27 -16.72 -14.25
C SER A 202 -24.04 -17.16 -15.70
N GLY A 203 -24.43 -18.39 -16.05
CA GLY A 203 -24.15 -18.94 -17.38
C GLY A 203 -22.69 -19.30 -17.57
N ARG A 204 -22.03 -19.75 -16.50
CA ARG A 204 -20.61 -20.11 -16.48
C ARG A 204 -20.41 -21.57 -16.15
N ALA A 205 -19.39 -22.17 -16.74
CA ALA A 205 -18.91 -23.49 -16.36
C ALA A 205 -17.50 -23.40 -15.78
N PHE A 206 -17.28 -24.08 -14.66
CA PHE A 206 -15.99 -24.15 -13.97
C PHE A 206 -15.39 -25.53 -14.14
N VAL A 207 -14.10 -25.58 -14.50
CA VAL A 207 -13.40 -26.81 -14.83
C VAL A 207 -12.16 -26.92 -13.96
N VAL A 208 -12.09 -27.95 -13.12
CA VAL A 208 -10.93 -28.17 -12.25
C VAL A 208 -9.83 -28.94 -12.98
N ASN A 209 -8.62 -28.40 -12.95
CA ASN A 209 -7.47 -28.87 -13.71
C ASN A 209 -6.38 -29.42 -12.77
N ARG A 210 -6.16 -30.74 -12.83
CA ARG A 210 -5.34 -31.47 -11.86
C ARG A 210 -3.87 -31.14 -11.90
N THR A 211 -3.28 -31.00 -13.08
CA THR A 211 -1.83 -30.85 -13.22
C THR A 211 -1.40 -29.40 -13.20
N SER A 212 -2.25 -28.47 -13.65
CA SER A 212 -2.00 -27.03 -13.52
C SER A 212 -2.39 -26.44 -12.17
N HIS A 213 -3.05 -27.22 -11.29
CA HIS A 213 -3.54 -26.73 -9.99
C HIS A 213 -4.41 -25.48 -10.16
N SER A 214 -5.44 -25.55 -10.99
CA SER A 214 -6.21 -24.37 -11.39
C SER A 214 -7.67 -24.65 -11.70
N VAL A 215 -8.47 -23.59 -11.82
CA VAL A 215 -9.85 -23.63 -12.32
C VAL A 215 -9.96 -22.81 -13.59
N SER A 216 -10.40 -23.44 -14.69
CA SER A 216 -10.76 -22.72 -15.92
C SER A 216 -12.23 -22.30 -15.87
N ILE A 217 -12.52 -21.14 -16.43
CA ILE A 217 -13.87 -20.56 -16.47
C ILE A 217 -14.31 -20.48 -17.93
N LEU A 218 -15.50 -20.98 -18.24
CA LEU A 218 -16.06 -20.95 -19.59
C LEU A 218 -17.36 -20.15 -19.59
N ASP A 219 -17.55 -19.29 -20.59
CA ASP A 219 -18.86 -18.69 -20.89
C ASP A 219 -19.65 -19.66 -21.78
N VAL A 220 -20.67 -20.30 -21.19
CA VAL A 220 -21.51 -21.28 -21.90
C VAL A 220 -22.76 -20.65 -22.54
N THR A 221 -22.98 -19.35 -22.29
CA THR A 221 -24.04 -18.58 -22.96
C THR A 221 -23.59 -18.10 -24.35
N GLY A 222 -22.28 -17.93 -24.52
CA GLY A 222 -21.62 -17.55 -25.77
C GLY A 222 -21.83 -18.53 -26.92
N ASP A 223 -21.67 -18.00 -28.14
CA ASP A 223 -21.57 -18.79 -29.37
C ASP A 223 -20.45 -18.15 -30.23
N PRO A 224 -19.19 -18.60 -30.08
CA PRO A 224 -18.77 -19.85 -29.42
C PRO A 224 -18.70 -19.80 -27.88
N VAL A 225 -18.70 -20.97 -27.25
CA VAL A 225 -18.28 -21.19 -25.85
C VAL A 225 -16.77 -20.96 -25.77
N ASP A 226 -16.34 -20.05 -24.90
CA ASP A 226 -14.94 -19.63 -24.81
C ASP A 226 -14.49 -19.43 -23.35
N VAL A 227 -13.18 -19.37 -23.15
CA VAL A 227 -12.56 -19.15 -21.85
C VAL A 227 -12.77 -17.71 -21.40
N VAL A 228 -13.17 -17.53 -20.14
CA VAL A 228 -13.24 -16.22 -19.48
C VAL A 228 -11.97 -16.02 -18.67
N LEU A 229 -11.29 -14.89 -18.88
CA LEU A 229 -10.16 -14.49 -18.06
C LEU A 229 -10.67 -14.10 -16.67
N PRO A 230 -10.13 -14.66 -15.57
CA PRO A 230 -10.53 -14.26 -14.23
C PRO A 230 -10.20 -12.79 -13.96
N TRP A 231 -9.04 -12.31 -14.40
CA TRP A 231 -8.58 -10.93 -14.16
C TRP A 231 -8.02 -10.31 -15.44
N PRO A 232 -8.59 -9.20 -15.94
CA PRO A 232 -8.13 -8.59 -17.18
C PRO A 232 -6.82 -7.81 -17.02
N GLU A 233 -6.57 -7.13 -15.88
CA GLU A 233 -5.39 -6.29 -15.63
C GLU A 233 -5.07 -6.18 -14.13
N GLN A 234 -3.82 -5.84 -13.79
CA GLN A 234 -3.42 -5.45 -12.42
C GLN A 234 -3.78 -4.00 -12.17
N VAL A 235 -4.24 -3.69 -10.95
CA VAL A 235 -4.67 -2.34 -10.58
C VAL A 235 -3.89 -1.85 -9.37
N LEU A 236 -3.48 -0.59 -9.44
CA LEU A 236 -2.91 0.17 -8.33
C LEU A 236 -3.57 1.54 -8.34
N THR A 237 -4.42 1.82 -7.35
CA THR A 237 -5.20 3.07 -7.32
C THR A 237 -4.34 4.21 -6.83
N GLU A 238 -4.57 5.43 -7.29
CA GLU A 238 -3.98 6.62 -6.66
C GLU A 238 -4.34 6.73 -5.18
N GLY A 239 -3.45 7.34 -4.40
CA GLY A 239 -3.65 7.54 -2.98
C GLY A 239 -4.59 8.70 -2.68
N SER A 240 -5.49 8.50 -1.71
CA SER A 240 -6.42 9.53 -1.23
C SER A 240 -6.11 9.90 0.22
N LEU A 241 -5.98 11.19 0.52
CA LEU A 241 -5.81 11.71 1.88
C LEU A 241 -7.17 11.98 2.55
N ASP A 242 -7.31 11.54 3.79
CA ASP A 242 -8.39 11.89 4.72
C ASP A 242 -7.81 12.75 5.88
N ASP A 243 -8.20 14.02 5.91
CA ASP A 243 -7.92 14.97 7.00
C ASP A 243 -8.96 14.76 8.11
N ARG A 244 -8.58 13.99 9.13
CA ARG A 244 -9.52 13.44 10.10
C ARG A 244 -10.01 14.49 11.09
N ASP A 245 -9.15 15.46 11.41
CA ASP A 245 -9.43 16.50 12.40
C ASP A 245 -9.90 17.82 11.76
N GLY A 246 -9.85 17.93 10.44
CA GLY A 246 -10.27 19.11 9.69
C GLY A 246 -9.31 20.28 9.87
N SER A 247 -8.04 20.00 10.20
CA SER A 247 -6.97 20.98 10.35
C SER A 247 -6.64 21.70 9.04
N GLY A 248 -7.09 21.15 7.91
CA GLY A 248 -6.73 21.59 6.57
C GLY A 248 -5.34 21.13 6.17
N SER A 249 -4.87 20.00 6.73
CA SER A 249 -3.63 19.34 6.38
C SER A 249 -3.65 18.85 4.92
N THR A 250 -2.47 18.63 4.34
CA THR A 250 -2.35 18.20 2.94
C THR A 250 -1.23 17.19 2.76
N GLY A 251 -1.39 16.34 1.75
CA GLY A 251 -0.44 15.32 1.34
C GLY A 251 -0.98 14.47 0.20
N GLU A 252 -0.07 13.89 -0.56
CA GLU A 252 -0.38 13.06 -1.74
C GLU A 252 0.72 12.04 -2.01
N MET A 253 0.40 11.04 -2.83
CA MET A 253 1.40 10.12 -3.38
C MET A 253 2.17 10.81 -4.50
N THR A 254 3.50 10.90 -4.39
CA THR A 254 4.33 11.44 -5.49
C THR A 254 4.73 10.40 -6.51
N THR A 255 4.81 9.16 -6.07
CA THR A 255 5.14 8.02 -6.94
C THR A 255 4.27 6.89 -6.47
N LEU A 256 3.69 6.16 -7.42
CA LEU A 256 2.95 4.95 -7.13
C LEU A 256 3.03 4.05 -8.36
N GLU A 257 3.85 3.02 -8.25
CA GLU A 257 4.21 2.17 -9.40
C GLU A 257 4.34 0.70 -8.99
N LEU A 258 3.95 -0.19 -9.91
CA LEU A 258 4.18 -1.62 -9.78
C LEU A 258 5.65 -1.94 -10.10
N ALA A 259 6.35 -2.55 -9.14
CA ALA A 259 7.74 -2.95 -9.24
C ALA A 259 7.91 -4.40 -9.69
N ASP A 260 7.07 -5.30 -9.16
CA ASP A 260 6.99 -6.71 -9.56
C ASP A 260 5.54 -7.17 -9.50
N THR A 261 4.95 -7.28 -10.69
CA THR A 261 3.56 -7.68 -10.89
C THR A 261 3.25 -9.06 -10.30
N THR A 262 4.25 -9.93 -10.15
CA THR A 262 4.04 -11.30 -9.63
C THR A 262 3.89 -11.36 -8.10
N LEU A 263 4.17 -10.27 -7.40
CA LEU A 263 4.18 -10.20 -5.93
C LEU A 263 3.01 -9.37 -5.36
N VAL A 264 2.16 -8.80 -6.22
CA VAL A 264 1.06 -7.90 -5.83
C VAL A 264 -0.04 -8.71 -5.12
N PRO A 265 -0.37 -8.37 -3.86
CA PRO A 265 -1.56 -8.88 -3.19
C PRO A 265 -2.81 -8.06 -3.54
N ASP A 266 -3.98 -8.63 -3.38
CA ASP A 266 -5.23 -7.88 -3.26
C ASP A 266 -5.31 -7.32 -1.85
N GLU A 267 -5.21 -6.00 -1.69
CA GLU A 267 -5.09 -5.36 -0.36
C GLU A 267 -5.41 -3.87 -0.39
N ASP A 268 -5.98 -3.38 0.73
CA ASP A 268 -6.06 -1.97 1.04
C ASP A 268 -4.91 -1.56 1.96
N PHE A 269 -4.18 -0.53 1.56
CA PHE A 269 -3.07 0.01 2.33
C PHE A 269 -3.43 1.36 2.92
N THR A 270 -3.17 1.52 4.22
CA THR A 270 -3.34 2.79 4.91
C THR A 270 -2.02 3.29 5.46
N LEU A 271 -1.66 4.50 5.07
CA LEU A 271 -0.60 5.30 5.65
C LEU A 271 -1.21 6.22 6.71
N THR A 272 -1.07 5.91 7.99
CA THR A 272 -1.53 6.78 9.07
C THR A 272 -0.42 7.70 9.55
N TRP A 273 -0.65 9.01 9.56
CA TRP A 273 0.29 9.95 10.15
C TRP A 273 0.37 9.77 11.66
N VAL A 274 1.59 9.61 12.14
CA VAL A 274 1.90 9.55 13.56
C VAL A 274 2.89 10.66 13.90
N ASP A 275 2.51 11.51 14.85
CA ASP A 275 3.42 12.50 15.37
C ASP A 275 4.55 11.83 16.15
N GLY A 276 5.67 12.55 16.19
CA GLY A 276 6.84 12.14 16.94
C GLY A 276 6.57 11.88 18.43
N THR A 277 7.36 10.98 19.01
CA THR A 277 7.28 10.67 20.44
C THR A 277 8.26 11.56 21.20
N TRP A 278 7.75 12.32 22.17
CA TRP A 278 8.56 13.19 23.02
C TRP A 278 8.64 12.63 24.43
N ARG A 279 9.86 12.48 24.94
CA ARG A 279 10.12 12.17 26.34
C ARG A 279 10.64 13.43 27.02
N VAL A 280 10.02 13.79 28.14
CA VAL A 280 10.38 14.96 28.93
C VAL A 280 10.74 14.49 30.33
N TRP A 281 11.95 14.79 30.79
CA TRP A 281 12.38 14.55 32.16
C TRP A 281 12.24 15.85 32.94
N LEU A 282 11.45 15.78 34.01
CA LEU A 282 11.12 16.90 34.88
C LEU A 282 11.97 16.79 36.16
N PRO A 283 12.72 17.84 36.54
CA PRO A 283 13.46 17.84 37.79
C PRO A 283 12.53 18.08 38.98
N GLU A 284 12.58 17.17 39.96
CA GLU A 284 11.82 17.21 41.21
C GLU A 284 12.78 17.00 42.40
N GLU A 285 12.33 17.31 43.63
CA GLU A 285 13.12 17.15 44.86
C GLU A 285 13.65 15.69 45.01
N ALA A 286 12.87 14.71 44.57
CA ALA A 286 13.25 13.30 44.64
C ALA A 286 14.19 12.83 43.51
N GLY A 287 14.36 13.64 42.46
CA GLY A 287 15.12 13.30 41.25
C GLY A 287 14.35 13.57 39.96
N LEU A 288 14.66 12.83 38.88
CA LEU A 288 14.00 13.02 37.58
C LEU A 288 12.76 12.15 37.42
N ARG A 289 11.61 12.78 37.09
CA ARG A 289 10.40 12.09 36.61
C ARG A 289 10.29 12.20 35.10
N ARG A 290 10.15 11.07 34.42
CA ARG A 290 9.92 11.05 32.96
C ARG A 290 8.44 11.00 32.63
N THR A 291 8.02 11.87 31.73
CA THR A 291 6.73 11.80 31.05
C THR A 291 6.92 11.61 29.55
N THR A 292 5.94 11.02 28.87
CA THR A 292 6.03 10.67 27.44
C THR A 292 4.72 10.96 26.73
N THR A 293 4.80 11.56 25.55
CA THR A 293 3.67 11.70 24.62
C THR A 293 3.88 10.86 23.37
N THR A 294 2.79 10.34 22.81
CA THR A 294 2.78 9.68 21.49
C THR A 294 2.16 10.57 20.43
N GLY A 295 2.45 11.87 20.48
CA GLY A 295 2.04 12.84 19.46
C GLY A 295 0.67 13.50 19.65
N GLY A 296 -0.21 12.93 20.48
CA GLY A 296 -1.57 13.46 20.70
C GLY A 296 -1.69 14.61 21.70
N GLY A 297 -0.61 15.35 21.97
CA GLY A 297 -0.57 16.46 22.96
C GLY A 297 -0.83 16.06 24.41
N THR A 298 -0.98 14.77 24.68
CA THR A 298 -1.18 14.22 26.03
C THR A 298 0.10 13.56 26.49
N TYR A 299 0.57 13.98 27.66
CA TYR A 299 1.74 13.42 28.32
C TYR A 299 1.33 12.43 29.41
N THR A 300 2.00 11.28 29.44
CA THR A 300 1.75 10.21 30.41
C THR A 300 3.02 9.87 31.16
N ASP A 301 2.90 9.76 32.48
CA ASP A 301 4.04 9.43 33.33
C ASP A 301 4.55 8.01 33.08
N SER A 302 5.87 7.87 33.08
CA SER A 302 6.51 6.57 32.96
C SER A 302 6.22 5.71 34.19
N ASN A 303 5.99 4.41 33.97
CA ASN A 303 5.86 3.42 35.05
C ASN A 303 7.17 3.15 35.81
N LEU A 304 8.29 3.78 35.41
CA LEU A 304 9.57 3.66 36.11
C LEU A 304 9.61 4.47 37.42
N GLY A 305 8.74 5.47 37.58
CA GLY A 305 8.82 6.42 38.69
C GLY A 305 10.01 7.36 38.54
N THR A 306 10.71 7.64 39.65
CA THR A 306 11.93 8.46 39.66
C THR A 306 13.10 7.68 39.04
N GLU A 307 13.66 8.15 37.92
CA GLU A 307 14.66 7.40 37.12
C GLU A 307 16.12 7.68 37.52
N LEU A 308 16.40 8.91 37.94
CA LEU A 308 17.69 9.33 38.47
C LEU A 308 17.44 10.05 39.79
N SER A 309 17.82 9.41 40.90
CA SER A 309 17.66 9.95 42.26
C SER A 309 19.00 10.37 42.85
N PRO A 310 19.11 11.52 43.52
CA PRO A 310 20.31 11.92 44.26
C PRO A 310 20.72 10.87 45.32
N ASP A 311 19.75 10.21 45.95
CA ASP A 311 19.98 9.19 46.99
C ASP A 311 20.62 7.90 46.46
N ASP A 312 20.39 7.60 45.18
CA ASP A 312 20.85 6.36 44.52
C ASP A 312 22.19 6.55 43.79
N ALA A 313 22.71 7.79 43.71
CA ALA A 313 23.97 8.09 43.07
C ALA A 313 25.16 7.47 43.84
N ALA A 314 26.16 6.96 43.11
CA ALA A 314 27.37 6.38 43.71
C ALA A 314 28.26 7.43 44.43
N ILE A 315 27.96 8.71 44.21
CA ILE A 315 28.57 9.89 44.83
C ILE A 315 27.46 10.70 45.51
N ALA A 316 27.80 11.52 46.51
CA ALA A 316 26.83 12.43 47.10
C ALA A 316 26.56 13.56 46.10
N ILE A 317 25.31 13.64 45.64
CA ILE A 317 24.72 14.73 44.84
C ILE A 317 23.58 15.28 45.69
N ASP A 318 23.42 16.60 45.74
CA ASP A 318 22.39 17.24 46.55
C ASP A 318 21.10 17.45 45.74
N ALA A 319 21.21 17.76 44.45
CA ALA A 319 20.07 17.91 43.54
C ALA A 319 20.43 17.56 42.09
N ILE A 320 19.41 17.36 41.26
CA ILE A 320 19.55 17.24 39.80
C ILE A 320 18.81 18.45 39.22
N ALA A 321 19.53 19.55 39.05
CA ALA A 321 19.00 20.79 38.50
C ALA A 321 19.37 20.94 37.02
N ASP A 322 18.45 21.52 36.26
CA ASP A 322 18.58 21.88 34.84
C ASP A 322 19.19 20.76 33.98
N PRO A 323 18.55 19.58 33.97
CA PRO A 323 19.01 18.45 33.18
C PRO A 323 19.00 18.76 31.68
N ALA A 324 20.03 18.32 30.96
CA ALA A 324 20.10 18.33 29.50
C ALA A 324 20.54 16.98 28.94
N LEU A 325 20.12 16.68 27.72
CA LEU A 325 20.29 15.37 27.09
C LEU A 325 21.12 15.46 25.81
N LEU A 326 22.08 14.54 25.69
CA LEU A 326 22.76 14.26 24.43
C LEU A 326 22.58 12.78 24.06
N ASP A 327 22.14 12.51 22.83
CA ASP A 327 22.12 11.17 22.26
C ASP A 327 23.51 10.80 21.73
N MET A 328 24.16 9.80 22.36
CA MET A 328 25.47 9.31 21.96
C MET A 328 25.40 8.00 21.16
N GLY A 329 24.25 7.68 20.58
CA GLY A 329 23.98 6.50 19.76
C GLY A 329 23.55 5.28 20.59
N ASP A 330 24.49 4.64 21.30
CA ASP A 330 24.20 3.43 22.10
C ASP A 330 23.60 3.75 23.49
N VAL A 331 23.82 4.98 23.98
CA VAL A 331 23.41 5.46 25.30
C VAL A 331 23.02 6.95 25.23
N LEU A 332 22.20 7.39 26.18
CA LEU A 332 21.96 8.81 26.43
C LEU A 332 22.87 9.32 27.55
N ALA A 333 23.39 10.54 27.38
CA ALA A 333 24.06 11.29 28.43
C ALA A 333 23.11 12.35 28.98
N MET A 334 22.81 12.26 30.28
CA MET A 334 22.07 13.27 31.04
C MET A 334 23.05 14.14 31.81
N TYR A 335 23.22 15.38 31.39
CA TYR A 335 24.00 16.39 32.10
C TYR A 335 23.09 17.11 33.09
N PHE A 336 23.62 17.49 34.25
CA PHE A 336 22.85 18.23 35.25
C PHE A 336 23.77 19.00 36.19
N SER A 337 23.24 20.04 36.79
CA SER A 337 23.91 20.91 37.74
C SER A 337 23.83 20.34 39.15
N ASP A 338 24.96 20.31 39.86
CA ASP A 338 25.03 20.00 41.29
C ASP A 338 26.26 20.68 41.92
N ASN A 339 26.10 21.25 43.11
CA ASN A 339 27.21 21.80 43.90
C ASN A 339 28.12 22.80 43.14
N GLY A 340 27.55 23.55 42.20
CA GLY A 340 28.27 24.52 41.34
C GLY A 340 29.14 23.90 40.25
N GLY A 341 28.96 22.61 39.96
CA GLY A 341 29.57 21.89 38.83
C GLY A 341 28.50 21.21 37.95
N VAL A 342 28.90 20.76 36.77
CA VAL A 342 28.07 19.94 35.89
C VAL A 342 28.52 18.48 35.95
N TYR A 343 27.60 17.58 36.23
CA TYR A 343 27.78 16.13 36.23
C TYR A 343 27.09 15.49 35.04
N VAL A 344 27.45 14.25 34.73
CA VAL A 344 26.80 13.46 33.67
C VAL A 344 26.43 12.07 34.18
N ALA A 345 25.23 11.61 33.86
CA ALA A 345 24.77 10.25 34.04
C ALA A 345 24.55 9.59 32.68
N LEU A 346 24.99 8.34 32.53
CA LEU A 346 24.81 7.57 31.29
C LEU A 346 23.68 6.57 31.46
N SER A 347 22.79 6.50 30.47
CA SER A 347 21.71 5.51 30.47
C SER A 347 22.23 4.11 30.18
N ASP A 348 21.45 3.10 30.56
CA ASP A 348 21.51 1.81 29.89
C ASP A 348 20.78 1.84 28.54
N SER A 349 20.93 0.78 27.74
CA SER A 349 20.30 0.69 26.41
C SER A 349 18.77 0.59 26.45
N ALA A 350 18.19 0.35 27.64
CA ALA A 350 16.74 0.23 27.85
C ALA A 350 16.12 1.55 28.36
N LEU A 351 16.94 2.58 28.63
CA LEU A 351 16.52 3.83 29.27
C LEU A 351 15.76 3.58 30.58
N ALA A 352 16.25 2.61 31.36
CA ALA A 352 15.66 2.14 32.60
C ALA A 352 16.53 2.43 33.83
N ALA A 353 17.84 2.65 33.64
CA ALA A 353 18.75 2.98 34.72
C ALA A 353 19.80 4.01 34.26
N TRP A 354 20.24 4.84 35.20
CA TRP A 354 21.23 5.90 34.97
C TRP A 354 22.46 5.71 35.87
N ALA A 355 23.64 5.82 35.28
CA ALA A 355 24.92 5.68 35.98
C ALA A 355 25.66 7.03 36.01
N VAL A 356 25.60 7.70 37.15
CA VAL A 356 26.32 8.95 37.41
C VAL A 356 27.83 8.73 37.37
N GLN A 357 28.54 9.56 36.61
CA GLN A 357 30.00 9.57 36.59
C GLN A 357 30.56 10.22 37.86
N THR A 358 31.60 9.61 38.42
CA THR A 358 32.20 10.08 39.69
C THR A 358 32.99 11.38 39.57
N THR A 359 33.33 11.76 38.34
CA THR A 359 34.05 12.98 38.01
C THR A 359 33.06 13.94 37.35
N PRO A 360 32.98 15.21 37.78
CA PRO A 360 32.18 16.22 37.07
C PRO A 360 32.58 16.28 35.59
N ALA A 361 31.59 16.42 34.71
CA ALA A 361 31.81 16.67 33.29
C ALA A 361 32.47 18.04 33.10
N LEU A 362 32.05 19.04 33.90
CA LEU A 362 32.67 20.35 34.02
C LEU A 362 32.71 20.78 35.48
N SER A 363 33.89 20.80 36.09
CA SER A 363 34.09 21.34 37.46
C SER A 363 34.10 22.85 37.44
N ALA A 364 33.63 23.53 38.50
CA ALA A 364 33.84 24.98 38.73
C ALA A 364 35.30 25.46 38.55
N SER A 365 35.49 26.72 38.17
CA SER A 365 36.82 27.35 38.16
C SER A 365 37.32 27.64 39.59
N GLU A 366 38.65 27.76 39.76
CA GLU A 366 39.25 28.05 41.07
C GLU A 366 39.35 29.56 41.32
N GLY A 367 38.68 30.08 42.34
CA GLY A 367 38.81 31.49 42.79
C GLY A 367 37.56 32.32 42.54
N ASP A 368 37.70 33.65 42.46
CA ASP A 368 36.62 34.60 42.15
C ASP A 368 36.52 34.84 40.62
N GLU A 369 36.71 33.80 39.80
CA GLU A 369 36.53 33.86 38.34
C GLU A 369 35.03 33.87 38.00
N TRP A 370 34.67 34.37 36.82
CA TRP A 370 33.27 34.62 36.45
C TRP A 370 32.41 33.34 36.37
N ASP A 371 33.04 32.17 36.25
CA ASP A 371 32.42 30.84 36.17
C ASP A 371 32.78 29.94 37.37
N ALA A 372 32.96 30.54 38.55
CA ALA A 372 33.25 29.84 39.81
C ALA A 372 32.08 28.97 40.30
N VAL A 373 30.88 29.19 39.78
CA VAL A 373 29.70 28.34 39.95
C VAL A 373 29.09 28.14 38.56
N VAL A 374 29.08 26.90 38.05
CA VAL A 374 28.47 26.55 36.75
C VAL A 374 27.17 25.78 36.95
N HIS A 375 26.21 25.99 36.07
CA HIS A 375 24.84 25.43 36.08
C HIS A 375 24.22 25.48 34.68
N GLY A 376 22.94 25.14 34.53
CA GLY A 376 22.19 25.18 33.27
C GLY A 376 22.94 24.60 32.05
N PRO A 377 23.44 23.34 32.08
CA PRO A 377 24.17 22.80 30.95
C PRO A 377 23.24 22.55 29.75
N GLU A 378 23.76 22.77 28.56
CA GLU A 378 23.21 22.27 27.30
C GLU A 378 24.33 21.68 26.47
N VAL A 379 24.10 20.54 25.83
CA VAL A 379 25.16 19.83 25.11
C VAL A 379 24.71 19.48 23.70
N VAL A 380 25.51 19.89 22.71
CA VAL A 380 25.22 19.72 21.29
C VAL A 380 26.44 19.20 20.53
N TYR A 381 26.19 18.50 19.43
CA TYR A 381 27.23 18.19 18.47
C TYR A 381 27.59 19.45 17.66
N GLY A 382 28.85 19.86 17.78
CA GLY A 382 29.48 20.79 16.85
C GLY A 382 30.06 20.06 15.65
N PRO A 383 30.58 20.80 14.66
CA PRO A 383 31.14 20.21 13.44
C PRO A 383 32.42 19.39 13.69
N ASP A 384 33.21 19.77 14.69
CA ASP A 384 34.51 19.14 15.02
C ASP A 384 34.60 18.61 16.47
N ASP A 385 33.67 18.98 17.35
CA ASP A 385 33.66 18.67 18.78
C ASP A 385 32.23 18.51 19.35
N ILE A 386 32.12 18.09 20.61
CA ILE A 386 30.90 18.18 21.39
C ILE A 386 31.01 19.47 22.22
N ALA A 387 30.07 20.38 22.06
CA ALA A 387 30.05 21.66 22.77
C ALA A 387 29.04 21.61 23.93
N MET A 388 29.46 22.08 25.10
CA MET A 388 28.60 22.36 26.24
C MET A 388 28.48 23.87 26.41
N PHE A 389 27.25 24.38 26.41
CA PHE A 389 26.92 25.72 26.87
C PHE A 389 26.42 25.62 28.31
N TYR A 390 26.75 26.60 29.15
CA TYR A 390 26.41 26.53 30.58
C TYR A 390 26.25 27.93 31.18
N GLY A 391 25.29 28.10 32.09
CA GLY A 391 25.18 29.27 32.95
C GLY A 391 26.30 29.31 33.99
N ALA A 392 26.77 30.51 34.33
CA ALA A 392 27.85 30.66 35.30
C ALA A 392 27.85 31.99 36.06
N THR A 393 28.24 31.95 37.34
CA THR A 393 28.43 33.12 38.20
C THR A 393 29.78 33.09 38.91
N ASP A 394 30.21 34.25 39.43
CA ASP A 394 31.40 34.37 40.27
C ASP A 394 31.22 33.88 41.72
N GLY A 395 30.03 33.34 42.05
CA GLY A 395 29.68 32.82 43.37
C GLY A 395 29.47 33.90 44.46
N SER A 396 29.51 35.19 44.11
CA SER A 396 29.26 36.28 45.05
C SER A 396 27.76 36.53 45.28
N GLU A 397 27.40 37.14 46.41
CA GLU A 397 26.01 37.48 46.73
C GLU A 397 25.49 38.55 45.75
N GLY A 398 24.49 38.20 44.94
CA GLY A 398 23.96 39.06 43.87
C GLY A 398 24.77 39.02 42.57
N ALA A 399 25.56 37.96 42.35
CA ALA A 399 26.24 37.71 41.09
C ALA A 399 25.25 37.61 39.93
N ILE A 400 25.66 38.11 38.76
CA ILE A 400 24.87 38.08 37.53
C ILE A 400 25.33 36.89 36.70
N SER A 401 24.39 36.02 36.30
CA SER A 401 24.71 34.84 35.48
C SER A 401 25.04 35.21 34.03
N GLN A 402 26.00 34.50 33.46
CA GLN A 402 26.52 34.63 32.09
C GLN A 402 26.63 33.24 31.45
N ILE A 403 26.61 33.13 30.12
CA ILE A 403 26.70 31.83 29.45
C ILE A 403 28.13 31.58 28.94
N GLY A 404 28.70 30.43 29.30
CA GLY A 404 29.99 29.93 28.84
C GLY A 404 29.91 28.82 27.81
N ARG A 405 31.09 28.48 27.25
CA ARG A 405 31.29 27.33 26.35
C ARG A 405 32.45 26.46 26.81
N ALA A 406 32.25 25.15 26.79
CA ALA A 406 33.29 24.15 26.95
C ALA A 406 33.18 23.09 25.84
N THR A 407 34.27 22.39 25.53
CA THR A 407 34.31 21.40 24.45
C THR A 407 34.81 20.06 24.93
N SER A 408 34.36 19.00 24.28
CA SER A 408 34.74 17.62 24.55
C SER A 408 34.90 16.83 23.26
N SER A 409 35.80 15.85 23.27
CA SER A 409 35.91 14.86 22.19
C SER A 409 35.11 13.58 22.48
N ASP A 410 34.64 13.39 23.71
CA ASP A 410 34.00 12.15 24.17
C ASP A 410 32.67 12.38 24.91
N GLY A 411 32.31 13.62 25.20
CA GLY A 411 31.08 13.98 25.92
C GLY A 411 31.16 13.70 27.42
N LEU A 412 32.27 13.20 27.95
CA LEU A 412 32.40 12.85 29.36
C LEU A 412 33.16 13.91 30.16
N LEU A 413 34.18 14.52 29.55
CA LEU A 413 35.00 15.55 30.17
C LEU A 413 35.09 16.75 29.24
N PHE A 414 34.73 17.92 29.76
CA PHE A 414 34.71 19.17 29.02
C PHE A 414 35.87 20.08 29.42
N SER A 415 36.46 20.72 28.42
CA SER A 415 37.52 21.72 28.55
C SER A 415 36.97 23.09 28.19
N ARG A 416 37.12 24.05 29.10
CA ARG A 416 36.70 25.44 28.89
C ARG A 416 37.41 26.08 27.70
N THR A 417 36.70 26.97 27.02
CA THR A 417 37.23 27.65 25.83
C THR A 417 37.66 29.10 26.06
N GLY A 418 37.18 29.78 27.12
CA GLY A 418 37.65 31.13 27.49
C GLY A 418 36.65 31.98 28.27
N ASP A 419 36.48 33.23 27.81
CA ASP A 419 35.51 34.22 28.33
C ASP A 419 34.05 33.78 28.04
N PRO A 420 33.04 34.37 28.71
CA PRO A 420 31.64 34.06 28.42
C PRO A 420 31.29 34.36 26.96
N VAL A 421 30.44 33.51 26.37
CA VAL A 421 29.94 33.68 25.00
C VAL A 421 28.70 34.58 24.95
N ILE A 422 27.91 34.65 26.04
CA ILE A 422 26.85 35.65 26.23
C ILE A 422 27.10 36.38 27.54
N VAL A 423 27.08 37.71 27.47
CA VAL A 423 27.13 38.62 28.62
C VAL A 423 25.87 39.48 28.62
N PRO A 424 25.14 39.59 29.74
CA PRO A 424 23.97 40.46 29.86
C PRO A 424 24.23 41.88 29.37
N THR A 425 23.52 42.26 28.32
CA THR A 425 23.72 43.55 27.62
C THR A 425 22.42 44.33 27.50
N TRP A 426 21.28 43.63 27.38
CA TRP A 426 19.98 44.23 27.13
C TRP A 426 19.14 44.36 28.40
N ASP A 427 18.17 45.29 28.42
CA ASP A 427 17.38 45.63 29.61
C ASP A 427 16.71 44.39 30.24
N HIS A 428 16.27 43.43 29.41
CA HIS A 428 15.62 42.19 29.83
C HIS A 428 16.58 41.11 30.37
N GLU A 429 17.90 41.34 30.27
CA GLU A 429 18.97 40.41 30.67
C GLU A 429 19.73 40.90 31.91
N LEU A 430 19.57 42.16 32.35
CA LEU A 430 20.50 42.82 33.30
C LEU A 430 20.58 42.15 34.69
N GLY A 431 19.62 41.30 35.05
CA GLY A 431 19.63 40.46 36.23
C GLY A 431 20.36 39.12 36.05
N GLY A 432 20.59 38.68 34.81
CA GLY A 432 21.34 37.47 34.44
C GLY A 432 20.79 36.77 33.20
N VAL A 433 21.64 35.95 32.57
CA VAL A 433 21.24 34.99 31.53
C VAL A 433 21.62 33.57 31.94
N ASP A 434 20.76 32.60 31.68
CA ASP A 434 20.90 31.23 32.16
C ASP A 434 20.19 30.20 31.27
N ASP A 435 20.40 28.91 31.52
CA ASP A 435 19.70 27.79 30.87
C ASP A 435 19.66 27.89 29.32
N PRO A 436 20.83 27.93 28.64
CA PRO A 436 20.88 27.92 27.18
C PRO A 436 20.27 26.63 26.62
N THR A 437 19.64 26.71 25.46
CA THR A 437 19.38 25.57 24.56
C THR A 437 19.84 25.94 23.17
N VAL A 438 20.57 25.04 22.50
CA VAL A 438 21.24 25.33 21.23
C VAL A 438 20.80 24.35 20.15
N TRP A 439 20.48 24.86 18.96
CA TRP A 439 20.17 24.01 17.82
C TRP A 439 20.65 24.62 16.51
N TYR A 440 20.82 23.79 15.49
CA TYR A 440 21.11 24.24 14.14
C TYR A 440 19.80 24.45 13.38
N ASP A 441 19.55 25.68 12.92
CA ASP A 441 18.41 26.02 12.07
C ASP A 441 18.85 25.96 10.60
N SER A 442 18.49 24.87 9.94
CA SER A 442 18.85 24.62 8.54
C SER A 442 18.16 25.56 7.55
N GLU A 443 17.07 26.24 7.93
CA GLU A 443 16.38 27.20 7.07
C GLU A 443 17.22 28.45 6.83
N ILE A 444 17.93 28.91 7.88
CA ILE A 444 18.76 30.12 7.84
C ILE A 444 20.26 29.82 7.81
N GLY A 445 20.65 28.57 8.04
CA GLY A 445 22.03 28.10 8.05
C GLY A 445 22.85 28.57 9.25
N LEU A 446 22.21 28.87 10.37
CA LEU A 446 22.83 29.39 11.59
C LEU A 446 22.50 28.51 12.80
N TYR A 447 23.38 28.53 13.79
CA TYR A 447 23.04 28.05 15.14
C TYR A 447 22.22 29.11 15.87
N ARG A 448 21.24 28.65 16.63
CA ARG A 448 20.41 29.46 17.51
C ARG A 448 20.62 29.04 18.95
N MET A 449 20.46 30.00 19.85
CA MET A 449 20.42 29.80 21.29
C MET A 449 19.19 30.50 21.84
N ALA A 450 18.36 29.78 22.58
CA ALA A 450 17.38 30.39 23.48
C ALA A 450 17.89 30.22 24.91
N TYR A 451 17.62 31.19 25.79
CA TYR A 451 18.09 31.17 27.17
C TYR A 451 17.12 31.91 28.09
N GLY A 452 17.09 31.58 29.38
CA GLY A 452 16.41 32.38 30.38
C GLY A 452 17.10 33.74 30.54
N ALA A 453 16.33 34.83 30.48
CA ALA A 453 16.78 36.20 30.63
C ALA A 453 16.01 36.88 31.76
N PHE A 454 16.72 37.30 32.80
CA PHE A 454 16.15 37.92 33.99
C PHE A 454 16.48 39.41 34.02
N ASP A 455 15.47 40.27 34.19
CA ASP A 455 15.67 41.72 34.25
C ASP A 455 15.96 42.26 35.68
N GLY A 456 15.90 41.37 36.68
CA GLY A 456 15.99 41.71 38.10
C GLY A 456 14.65 41.63 38.84
N GLU A 457 13.53 41.62 38.11
CA GLU A 457 12.16 41.46 38.61
C GLU A 457 11.41 40.31 37.95
N ARG A 458 11.61 40.08 36.65
CA ARG A 458 10.85 39.14 35.81
C ARG A 458 11.74 38.30 34.90
N TRP A 459 11.35 37.06 34.68
CA TRP A 459 11.95 36.14 33.72
C TRP A 459 11.25 36.19 32.35
N THR A 460 12.07 36.26 31.31
CA THR A 460 11.70 36.13 29.90
C THR A 460 12.66 35.15 29.21
N ILE A 461 12.40 34.79 27.96
CA ILE A 461 13.34 33.98 27.17
C ILE A 461 14.04 34.89 26.16
N GLY A 462 15.36 34.97 26.24
CA GLY A 462 16.22 35.67 25.28
C GLY A 462 16.64 34.78 24.12
N HIS A 463 17.26 35.38 23.10
CA HIS A 463 17.74 34.67 21.91
C HIS A 463 19.07 35.22 21.40
N ALA A 464 19.89 34.33 20.85
CA ALA A 464 21.13 34.66 20.17
C ALA A 464 21.40 33.73 18.98
N VAL A 465 22.27 34.17 18.07
CA VAL A 465 22.64 33.42 16.85
C VAL A 465 24.16 33.38 16.66
N SER A 466 24.63 32.30 16.03
CA SER A 466 26.05 32.04 15.75
C SER A 466 26.26 31.26 14.46
N THR A 467 27.42 31.45 13.82
CA THR A 467 27.89 30.65 12.67
C THR A 467 28.81 29.50 13.07
N ASP A 468 29.45 29.60 14.23
CA ASP A 468 30.62 28.78 14.60
C ASP A 468 30.53 28.20 16.01
N LEU A 469 29.43 28.43 16.72
CA LEU A 469 29.21 28.09 18.14
C LEU A 469 30.09 28.88 19.12
N ASP A 470 31.01 29.71 18.65
CA ASP A 470 31.95 30.48 19.48
C ASP A 470 31.53 31.93 19.65
N THR A 471 31.13 32.58 18.55
CA THR A 471 30.74 33.98 18.55
C THR A 471 29.23 34.10 18.44
N TRP A 472 28.61 34.77 19.42
CA TRP A 472 27.16 34.92 19.51
C TRP A 472 26.72 36.37 19.50
N THR A 473 25.60 36.65 18.83
CA THR A 473 24.93 37.96 18.82
C THR A 473 23.55 37.82 19.44
N SER A 474 23.30 38.49 20.57
CA SER A 474 22.00 38.48 21.27
C SER A 474 21.06 39.57 20.76
N ASP A 475 19.77 39.26 20.74
CA ASP A 475 18.71 40.18 20.34
C ASP A 475 18.33 41.15 21.47
N PRO A 476 17.98 42.42 21.16
CA PRO A 476 17.67 43.43 22.17
C PRO A 476 16.34 43.23 22.91
N GLU A 477 15.39 42.55 22.27
CA GLU A 477 14.08 42.24 22.82
C GLU A 477 13.98 40.74 23.11
N PRO A 478 13.18 40.32 24.11
CA PRO A 478 12.95 38.91 24.39
C PRO A 478 12.40 38.15 23.17
N LEU A 479 12.83 36.89 23.02
CA LEU A 479 12.27 35.94 22.05
C LEU A 479 10.83 35.56 22.41
N PHE A 480 10.58 35.35 23.70
CA PHE A 480 9.27 34.92 24.20
C PHE A 480 9.00 35.49 25.59
N GLU A 481 7.81 36.08 25.75
CA GLU A 481 7.27 36.51 27.02
C GLU A 481 5.74 36.35 27.07
N VAL A 482 5.18 36.09 28.26
CA VAL A 482 3.74 35.96 28.48
C VAL A 482 3.28 36.99 29.52
N PRO A 483 2.43 37.98 29.19
CA PRO A 483 2.12 39.09 30.08
C PRO A 483 1.69 38.67 31.50
N GLY A 484 2.46 39.10 32.52
CA GLY A 484 2.19 38.80 33.92
C GLY A 484 2.60 37.41 34.39
N VAL A 485 3.35 36.67 33.56
CA VAL A 485 3.88 35.34 33.82
C VAL A 485 5.41 35.40 33.62
N ASP A 486 6.14 34.70 34.48
CA ASP A 486 7.57 34.46 34.38
C ASP A 486 7.82 33.24 33.48
N VAL A 487 8.73 33.36 32.50
CA VAL A 487 9.11 32.27 31.58
C VAL A 487 10.62 32.14 31.49
N ALA A 488 11.16 30.93 31.64
CA ALA A 488 12.60 30.66 31.72
C ALA A 488 12.94 29.21 31.31
N ALA A 489 14.22 28.83 31.40
CA ALA A 489 14.73 27.48 31.17
C ALA A 489 14.18 26.77 29.91
N PRO A 490 14.36 27.36 28.71
CA PRO A 490 13.86 26.78 27.47
C PRO A 490 14.64 25.53 27.08
N VAL A 491 13.94 24.51 26.59
CA VAL A 491 14.52 23.43 25.79
C VAL A 491 13.77 23.35 24.47
N VAL A 492 14.52 23.51 23.38
CA VAL A 492 13.97 23.63 22.03
C VAL A 492 14.32 22.39 21.21
N ALA A 493 13.31 21.78 20.61
CA ALA A 493 13.49 20.75 19.59
C ALA A 493 13.01 21.25 18.25
N PHE A 494 13.89 21.17 17.26
CA PHE A 494 13.61 21.57 15.88
C PHE A 494 13.13 20.37 15.06
N GLU A 495 11.86 20.38 14.67
CA GLU A 495 11.40 19.62 13.50
C GLU A 495 11.28 20.60 12.32
N PRO A 496 11.71 20.23 11.12
CA PRO A 496 11.53 21.06 9.95
C PRO A 496 10.06 21.50 9.77
N GLY A 497 9.83 22.81 9.77
CA GLY A 497 8.48 23.41 9.65
C GLY A 497 7.66 23.53 10.94
N MET A 498 8.15 23.00 12.07
CA MET A 498 7.54 23.18 13.38
C MET A 498 8.57 22.99 14.50
N THR A 499 8.97 24.08 15.14
CA THR A 499 9.82 24.05 16.33
C THR A 499 8.95 23.93 17.57
N ARG A 500 9.35 23.08 18.54
CA ARG A 500 8.67 22.95 19.84
C ARG A 500 9.61 23.37 20.96
N MET A 501 9.07 24.04 21.97
CA MET A 501 9.80 24.49 23.15
C MET A 501 9.07 24.05 24.40
N TRP A 502 9.80 23.44 25.33
CA TRP A 502 9.37 23.23 26.71
C TRP A 502 10.09 24.25 27.59
N TYR A 503 9.37 24.90 28.49
CA TYR A 503 9.94 25.99 29.29
C TYR A 503 9.30 26.06 30.67
N ALA A 504 10.04 26.59 31.65
CA ALA A 504 9.53 26.88 32.98
C ALA A 504 8.56 28.07 32.95
N ARG A 505 7.41 27.93 33.58
CA ARG A 505 6.33 28.94 33.62
C ARG A 505 5.83 29.14 35.05
N ASP A 506 5.74 30.38 35.51
CA ASP A 506 5.13 30.74 36.81
C ASP A 506 4.21 31.97 36.69
N ASP A 507 2.96 31.80 37.12
CA ASP A 507 1.95 32.87 37.19
C ASP A 507 1.75 33.43 38.62
N GLY A 508 2.71 33.17 39.50
CA GLY A 508 2.69 33.50 40.92
C GLY A 508 2.10 32.41 41.81
N THR A 509 1.85 31.22 41.27
CA THR A 509 1.37 30.04 42.01
C THR A 509 2.41 28.94 42.17
N GLY A 510 3.55 29.06 41.50
CA GLY A 510 4.65 28.12 41.49
C GLY A 510 4.99 27.66 40.06
N TRP A 511 6.21 27.18 39.90
CA TRP A 511 6.73 26.73 38.61
C TRP A 511 6.03 25.46 38.10
N VAL A 512 5.69 25.48 36.80
CA VAL A 512 5.32 24.31 35.99
C VAL A 512 6.15 24.31 34.71
N VAL A 513 6.19 23.20 33.99
CA VAL A 513 6.75 23.17 32.63
C VAL A 513 5.61 23.31 31.62
N ALA A 514 5.70 24.27 30.70
CA ALA A 514 4.72 24.52 29.65
C ALA A 514 5.31 24.27 28.26
N GLU A 515 4.45 24.18 27.26
CA GLU A 515 4.85 23.97 25.86
C GLU A 515 4.42 25.15 24.96
N ALA A 516 5.31 25.53 24.05
CA ALA A 516 5.02 26.47 22.97
C ALA A 516 5.53 25.91 21.63
N THR A 517 4.89 26.32 20.55
CA THR A 517 5.24 25.94 19.18
C THR A 517 5.55 27.17 18.34
N SER A 518 6.44 27.01 17.37
CA SER A 518 6.82 28.09 16.46
C SER A 518 7.06 27.56 15.04
N PRO A 519 6.44 28.16 14.01
CA PRO A 519 6.72 27.80 12.62
C PRO A 519 8.07 28.35 12.11
N ASP A 520 8.63 29.36 12.76
CA ASP A 520 9.78 30.16 12.30
C ASP A 520 10.95 30.23 13.32
N GLY A 521 10.77 29.62 14.49
CA GLY A 521 11.70 29.71 15.62
C GLY A 521 11.86 31.13 16.19
N ARG A 522 10.92 32.04 15.92
CA ARG A 522 10.93 33.45 16.35
C ARG A 522 9.59 33.87 16.97
N THR A 523 8.50 33.50 16.33
CA THR A 523 7.12 33.74 16.76
C THR A 523 6.61 32.47 17.46
N TRP A 524 6.40 32.56 18.77
CA TRP A 524 6.02 31.42 19.60
C TRP A 524 4.59 31.55 20.10
N THR A 525 3.84 30.44 20.03
CA THR A 525 2.46 30.35 20.53
C THR A 525 2.38 29.25 21.59
N GLU A 526 1.86 29.58 22.78
CA GLU A 526 1.61 28.61 23.86
C GLU A 526 0.49 27.64 23.46
N THR A 527 0.71 26.32 23.63
CA THR A 527 -0.24 25.28 23.19
C THR A 527 -1.32 24.97 24.26
N GLY A 528 -1.12 25.45 25.48
CA GLY A 528 -1.96 25.15 26.65
C GLY A 528 -1.60 23.85 27.37
N VAL A 529 -0.57 23.12 26.92
CA VAL A 529 -0.02 21.96 27.63
C VAL A 529 0.82 22.43 28.82
N THR A 530 0.53 21.88 30.00
CA THR A 530 1.27 22.14 31.24
C THR A 530 1.57 20.84 31.98
N LEU A 531 2.81 20.65 32.37
CA LEU A 531 3.32 19.53 33.16
C LEU A 531 3.59 20.03 34.57
N ALA A 532 2.81 19.53 35.53
CA ALA A 532 2.99 19.87 36.95
C ALA A 532 4.30 19.28 37.49
N LEU A 533 4.88 19.90 38.51
CA LEU A 533 6.07 19.44 39.22
C LEU A 533 5.72 19.05 40.66
N ASP A 534 6.23 17.93 41.14
CA ASP A 534 6.02 17.46 42.53
C ASP A 534 7.21 17.87 43.42
N GLY A 535 7.13 19.07 44.00
CA GLY A 535 8.17 19.61 44.88
C GLY A 535 9.44 19.99 44.11
N THR A 536 9.75 21.28 44.05
CA THR A 536 10.96 21.77 43.36
C THR A 536 12.14 21.80 44.32
N ALA A 537 13.32 21.38 43.85
CA ALA A 537 14.54 21.35 44.66
C ALA A 537 15.10 22.76 44.97
N ASP A 538 14.77 23.76 44.15
CA ASP A 538 15.25 25.14 44.22
C ASP A 538 14.13 26.19 44.15
N ASP A 539 14.46 27.42 44.56
CA ASP A 539 13.62 28.63 44.43
C ASP A 539 13.66 29.23 42.99
N GLY A 540 14.49 28.69 42.09
CA GLY A 540 14.68 29.14 40.69
C GLY A 540 13.82 28.42 39.65
N PRO A 541 13.85 28.85 38.38
CA PRO A 541 13.11 28.21 37.29
C PRO A 541 13.64 26.80 37.00
N PRO A 542 12.78 25.76 36.95
CA PRO A 542 13.23 24.38 36.70
C PRO A 542 13.35 24.06 35.20
N GLY A 543 14.56 23.75 34.71
CA GLY A 543 14.76 23.28 33.33
C GLY A 543 14.36 21.83 33.10
N PRO A 544 13.55 21.48 32.08
CA PRO A 544 13.31 20.09 31.71
C PRO A 544 14.43 19.55 30.80
N ALA A 545 14.60 18.22 30.69
CA ALA A 545 15.36 17.62 29.59
C ALA A 545 14.40 16.96 28.59
N VAL A 546 14.72 17.02 27.29
CA VAL A 546 13.85 16.48 26.23
C VAL A 546 14.60 15.53 25.31
N GLN A 547 13.94 14.43 24.91
CA GLN A 547 14.39 13.55 23.83
C GLN A 547 13.25 13.36 22.81
N ALA A 548 13.54 13.63 21.53
CA ALA A 548 12.73 13.17 20.41
C ALA A 548 13.09 11.70 20.10
N ALA A 549 12.19 10.76 20.36
CA ALA A 549 12.48 9.33 20.18
C ALA A 549 12.15 8.82 18.78
N ILE A 550 11.21 9.47 18.08
CA ILE A 550 10.75 9.14 16.72
C ILE A 550 10.31 10.46 16.07
N GLN A 551 10.71 10.74 14.83
CA GLN A 551 10.21 11.87 14.05
C GLN A 551 8.80 11.59 13.52
N SER A 552 8.03 12.65 13.28
CA SER A 552 6.69 12.53 12.72
C SER A 552 6.74 11.91 11.31
N GLN A 553 5.96 10.86 11.04
CA GLN A 553 6.03 10.06 9.80
C GLN A 553 4.73 9.31 9.53
N PHE A 554 4.59 8.69 8.35
CA PHE A 554 3.47 7.79 8.05
C PHE A 554 3.78 6.36 8.48
N ARG A 555 2.81 5.67 9.08
CA ARG A 555 2.84 4.22 9.30
C ARG A 555 2.03 3.52 8.22
N LEU A 556 2.67 2.65 7.46
CA LEU A 556 2.01 1.82 6.46
C LEU A 556 1.46 0.56 7.13
N ASN A 557 0.16 0.38 7.11
CA ASN A 557 -0.50 -0.85 7.55
C ASN A 557 -1.25 -1.49 6.38
N ARG A 558 -1.41 -2.80 6.46
CA ARG A 558 -2.42 -3.52 5.69
C ARG A 558 -3.74 -3.47 6.44
N GLU A 559 -4.82 -3.14 5.75
CA GLU A 559 -6.14 -3.09 6.38
C GLU A 559 -6.66 -4.48 6.70
N SER A 560 -6.46 -5.47 5.82
CA SER A 560 -6.99 -6.83 6.02
C SER A 560 -6.44 -7.51 7.29
N THR A 561 -5.15 -7.31 7.60
CA THR A 561 -4.48 -7.94 8.75
C THR A 561 -4.26 -7.00 9.93
N GLY A 562 -4.34 -5.68 9.72
CA GLY A 562 -3.90 -4.67 10.68
C GLY A 562 -2.39 -4.68 10.96
N GLU A 563 -1.60 -5.36 10.13
CA GLU A 563 -0.14 -5.48 10.30
C GLU A 563 0.56 -4.18 9.89
N LEU A 564 1.51 -3.73 10.73
CA LEU A 564 2.44 -2.66 10.38
C LEU A 564 3.50 -3.20 9.41
N VAL A 565 3.39 -2.79 8.15
CA VAL A 565 4.35 -3.12 7.08
C VAL A 565 5.63 -2.31 7.23
N GLY A 566 5.52 -1.03 7.59
CA GLY A 566 6.67 -0.15 7.70
C GLY A 566 6.33 1.26 8.13
N GLN A 567 7.35 2.11 8.16
CA GLN A 567 7.22 3.54 8.40
C GLN A 567 7.83 4.30 7.22
N VAL A 568 7.21 5.42 6.85
CA VAL A 568 7.48 6.15 5.62
C VAL A 568 7.62 7.63 5.95
N ASP A 569 8.81 8.16 5.72
CA ASP A 569 9.11 9.58 5.88
C ASP A 569 8.57 10.37 4.70
N SER A 570 8.00 11.55 4.97
CA SER A 570 7.55 12.47 3.92
C SER A 570 8.74 12.90 3.06
N GLY A 571 8.56 12.82 1.74
CA GLY A 571 9.59 13.15 0.75
C GLY A 571 10.38 11.94 0.25
N THR A 572 10.30 10.79 0.93
CA THR A 572 11.04 9.58 0.59
C THR A 572 10.25 8.63 -0.31
N THR A 573 10.97 7.89 -1.16
CA THR A 573 10.41 6.77 -1.93
C THR A 573 10.78 5.47 -1.24
N VAL A 574 9.79 4.60 -1.03
CA VAL A 574 9.91 3.31 -0.37
C VAL A 574 9.57 2.21 -1.36
N SER A 575 10.43 1.19 -1.42
CA SER A 575 10.21 -0.02 -2.22
C SER A 575 9.68 -1.15 -1.33
N MET A 576 8.52 -1.69 -1.69
CA MET A 576 7.94 -2.86 -1.04
C MET A 576 8.23 -4.09 -1.89
N ASP A 577 9.50 -4.50 -1.94
CA ASP A 577 9.97 -5.61 -2.77
C ASP A 577 9.20 -6.92 -2.50
N SER A 578 8.75 -7.15 -1.26
CA SER A 578 7.94 -8.32 -0.90
C SER A 578 6.47 -8.24 -1.30
N LEU A 579 6.00 -7.06 -1.74
CA LEU A 579 4.62 -6.78 -2.13
C LEU A 579 4.49 -6.31 -3.59
N GLY A 580 5.61 -6.14 -4.30
CA GLY A 580 5.60 -5.89 -5.74
C GLY A 580 5.32 -4.45 -6.17
N PHE A 581 5.37 -3.47 -5.27
CA PHE A 581 5.17 -2.06 -5.62
C PHE A 581 6.14 -1.13 -4.88
N LEU A 582 6.27 0.09 -5.38
CA LEU A 582 6.99 1.17 -4.73
C LEU A 582 6.11 2.41 -4.69
N PHE A 583 6.31 3.24 -3.69
CA PHE A 583 5.59 4.50 -3.57
C PHE A 583 6.38 5.55 -2.81
N GLY A 584 6.01 6.81 -2.99
CA GLY A 584 6.52 7.93 -2.21
C GLY A 584 5.40 8.87 -1.82
N VAL A 585 5.55 9.52 -0.67
CA VAL A 585 4.55 10.48 -0.16
C VAL A 585 5.15 11.87 0.00
N VAL A 586 4.35 12.90 -0.23
CA VAL A 586 4.68 14.28 0.17
C VAL A 586 3.57 14.87 1.00
N SER A 587 3.91 15.88 1.77
CA SER A 587 2.98 16.59 2.63
C SER A 587 3.39 18.06 2.79
N GLY A 588 2.44 18.91 3.21
CA GLY A 588 2.76 20.26 3.68
C GLY A 588 2.60 21.41 2.66
N TYR A 589 1.80 21.27 1.60
CA TYR A 589 1.56 22.34 0.63
C TYR A 589 0.26 23.13 0.87
N HIS A 590 0.18 24.34 0.34
CA HIS A 590 -1.06 25.14 0.39
C HIS A 590 -1.97 24.91 -0.83
N ALA A 591 -1.40 24.60 -1.99
CA ALA A 591 -2.12 24.14 -3.19
C ALA A 591 -1.20 23.27 -4.06
N GLY A 592 -1.77 22.26 -4.72
CA GLY A 592 -1.06 21.22 -5.47
C GLY A 592 -1.77 20.81 -6.76
N THR A 593 -1.46 19.62 -7.27
CA THR A 593 -1.82 19.18 -8.62
C THR A 593 -3.32 19.00 -8.84
N ASP A 594 -4.07 18.69 -7.79
CA ASP A 594 -5.53 18.48 -7.89
C ASP A 594 -6.36 19.70 -7.49
N THR A 595 -5.72 20.78 -7.04
CA THR A 595 -6.44 21.93 -6.50
C THR A 595 -7.32 22.63 -7.54
N ALA A 596 -6.94 22.60 -8.82
CA ALA A 596 -7.76 23.09 -9.94
C ALA A 596 -8.19 21.97 -10.92
N GLY A 597 -8.12 20.70 -10.50
CA GLY A 597 -8.35 19.53 -11.35
C GLY A 597 -7.34 19.42 -12.49
N ALA A 598 -7.77 18.93 -13.66
CA ALA A 598 -6.88 18.65 -14.80
C ALA A 598 -6.03 19.83 -15.29
N ALA A 599 -6.42 21.08 -15.00
CA ALA A 599 -5.65 22.26 -15.37
C ALA A 599 -4.38 22.45 -14.54
N SER A 600 -4.29 21.87 -13.34
CA SER A 600 -3.13 21.95 -12.44
C SER A 600 -2.40 20.61 -12.29
N ALA A 601 -2.77 19.58 -13.06
CA ALA A 601 -2.25 18.21 -12.89
C ALA A 601 -0.72 18.11 -12.92
N ASN A 602 -0.02 19.07 -13.53
CA ASN A 602 1.45 19.16 -13.55
C ASN A 602 1.98 20.43 -12.88
N GLY A 603 1.24 20.95 -11.90
CA GLY A 603 1.69 21.98 -10.98
C GLY A 603 0.92 23.29 -11.03
N ILE A 604 1.12 24.07 -9.99
CA ILE A 604 0.44 25.34 -9.73
C ILE A 604 1.39 26.33 -9.05
N THR A 605 1.33 27.59 -9.48
CA THR A 605 2.06 28.72 -8.87
C THR A 605 1.13 29.89 -8.59
N VAL A 606 1.37 30.62 -7.50
CA VAL A 606 0.76 31.95 -7.29
C VAL A 606 1.67 32.98 -7.95
N ASP A 607 1.10 33.84 -8.81
CA ASP A 607 1.89 34.81 -9.58
C ASP A 607 1.53 36.26 -9.26
N SER A 608 0.30 36.52 -8.80
CA SER A 608 -0.12 37.87 -8.43
C SER A 608 -1.29 37.84 -7.47
N VAL A 609 -1.31 38.80 -6.55
CA VAL A 609 -2.36 38.99 -5.54
C VAL A 609 -2.75 40.47 -5.52
N ASP A 610 -4.05 40.75 -5.47
CA ASP A 610 -4.60 42.06 -5.17
C ASP A 610 -4.75 42.21 -3.64
N PRO A 611 -3.87 42.99 -2.97
CA PRO A 611 -3.89 43.10 -1.51
C PRO A 611 -5.15 43.79 -0.96
N ALA A 612 -5.93 44.49 -1.79
CA ALA A 612 -7.16 45.14 -1.36
C ALA A 612 -8.35 44.18 -1.30
N THR A 613 -8.32 43.08 -2.07
CA THR A 613 -9.47 42.18 -2.22
C THR A 613 -9.15 40.71 -1.91
N GLY A 614 -7.88 40.34 -1.85
CA GLY A 614 -7.42 38.95 -1.73
C GLY A 614 -7.56 38.15 -3.03
N ARG A 615 -7.96 38.78 -4.14
CA ARG A 615 -8.01 38.09 -5.45
C ARG A 615 -6.60 37.66 -5.84
N ALA A 616 -6.46 36.41 -6.27
CA ALA A 616 -5.18 35.86 -6.71
C ALA A 616 -5.27 35.30 -8.14
N TRP A 617 -4.14 35.31 -8.84
CA TRP A 617 -3.95 34.74 -10.16
C TRP A 617 -2.79 33.76 -10.15
N PHE A 618 -2.99 32.67 -10.88
CA PHE A 618 -2.14 31.50 -10.81
C PHE A 618 -1.69 31.10 -12.22
N THR A 619 -0.51 30.53 -12.34
CA THR A 619 -0.17 29.67 -13.47
C THR A 619 -0.55 28.25 -13.09
N LEU A 620 -1.41 27.63 -13.91
CA LEU A 620 -1.84 26.25 -13.79
C LEU A 620 -1.23 25.47 -14.96
N THR A 621 -0.53 24.38 -14.70
CA THR A 621 0.09 23.55 -15.75
C THR A 621 -0.63 22.22 -15.85
N ASP A 622 -1.14 21.90 -17.05
CA ASP A 622 -1.80 20.61 -17.29
C ASP A 622 -0.80 19.46 -17.40
N GLU A 623 -1.30 18.23 -17.40
CA GLU A 623 -0.50 16.99 -17.54
C GLU A 623 0.45 17.02 -18.76
N GLY A 624 0.04 17.70 -19.84
CA GLY A 624 0.85 17.87 -21.05
C GLY A 624 1.95 18.92 -20.94
N GLY A 625 2.09 19.60 -19.80
CA GLY A 625 3.04 20.69 -19.58
C GLY A 625 2.61 22.01 -20.21
N THR A 626 1.33 22.15 -20.61
CA THR A 626 0.80 23.38 -21.19
C THR A 626 0.22 24.26 -20.09
N PRO A 627 0.74 25.48 -19.91
CA PRO A 627 0.26 26.35 -18.87
C PRO A 627 -0.89 27.25 -19.31
N ALA A 628 -1.74 27.56 -18.34
CA ALA A 628 -2.86 28.48 -18.43
C ALA A 628 -2.90 29.38 -17.20
N ILE A 629 -3.70 30.45 -17.27
CA ILE A 629 -3.89 31.37 -16.15
C ILE A 629 -5.19 31.02 -15.43
N GLY A 630 -5.09 30.71 -14.14
CA GLY A 630 -6.20 30.49 -13.22
C GLY A 630 -6.50 31.71 -12.35
N THR A 631 -7.62 31.65 -11.63
CA THR A 631 -8.04 32.65 -10.63
C THR A 631 -8.36 31.98 -9.31
N GLY A 632 -8.43 32.78 -8.25
CA GLY A 632 -8.80 32.30 -6.92
C GLY A 632 -8.70 33.41 -5.89
N THR A 633 -8.50 33.03 -4.64
CA THR A 633 -8.29 33.98 -3.54
C THR A 633 -7.22 33.51 -2.57
N VAL A 634 -6.55 34.48 -1.95
CA VAL A 634 -5.70 34.31 -0.77
C VAL A 634 -6.13 35.28 0.32
N ASP A 635 -5.90 34.94 1.58
CA ASP A 635 -6.13 35.85 2.72
C ASP A 635 -4.87 36.05 3.56
N GLY A 636 -4.94 36.98 4.51
CA GLY A 636 -3.83 37.29 5.42
C GLY A 636 -3.58 36.22 6.48
N LEU A 637 -4.44 35.19 6.56
CA LEU A 637 -4.27 34.04 7.47
C LEU A 637 -3.50 32.89 6.78
N GLY A 638 -3.34 32.94 5.46
CA GLY A 638 -2.64 31.93 4.66
C GLY A 638 -3.54 30.85 4.09
N ASN A 639 -4.83 31.14 3.90
CA ASN A 639 -5.70 30.28 3.10
C ASN A 639 -5.52 30.59 1.62
N VAL A 640 -5.52 29.55 0.79
CA VAL A 640 -5.53 29.64 -0.67
C VAL A 640 -6.73 28.87 -1.18
N THR A 641 -7.47 29.48 -2.09
CA THR A 641 -8.53 28.80 -2.84
C THR A 641 -8.29 29.03 -4.33
N VAL A 642 -8.41 27.99 -5.14
CA VAL A 642 -8.23 28.07 -6.59
C VAL A 642 -9.55 27.74 -7.26
N ASP A 643 -9.95 28.54 -8.24
CA ASP A 643 -11.14 28.30 -9.04
C ASP A 643 -10.87 27.16 -10.03
N SER A 644 -11.84 26.26 -10.21
CA SER A 644 -11.71 25.10 -11.11
C SER A 644 -11.74 25.45 -12.61
N THR A 645 -11.83 26.74 -12.96
CA THR A 645 -11.91 27.20 -14.35
C THR A 645 -10.74 28.11 -14.69
N THR A 646 -10.10 27.86 -15.82
CA THR A 646 -9.04 28.74 -16.34
C THR A 646 -9.63 30.07 -16.83
N ALA A 647 -8.99 31.17 -16.47
CA ALA A 647 -9.37 32.53 -16.86
C ALA A 647 -8.77 32.95 -18.21
N LEU A 648 -7.58 32.44 -18.56
CA LEU A 648 -6.94 32.65 -19.86
C LEU A 648 -6.19 31.38 -20.29
N VAL A 649 -6.36 30.95 -21.54
CA VAL A 649 -5.63 29.85 -22.18
C VAL A 649 -4.98 30.33 -23.46
N GLY A 650 -3.93 29.68 -23.97
CA GLY A 650 -3.28 30.09 -25.21
C GLY A 650 -4.20 29.95 -26.42
N THR A 651 -4.54 31.06 -27.09
CA THR A 651 -5.40 31.04 -28.30
C THR A 651 -4.83 31.81 -29.47
N GLU A 652 -3.88 32.70 -29.22
CA GLU A 652 -3.21 33.48 -30.25
C GLU A 652 -1.97 32.75 -30.79
N SER A 653 -1.49 33.13 -31.99
CA SER A 653 -0.32 32.47 -32.60
C SER A 653 0.99 32.65 -31.85
N TYR A 654 1.04 33.64 -30.95
CA TYR A 654 2.18 33.91 -30.06
C TYR A 654 1.98 33.30 -28.66
N GLU A 655 0.93 32.48 -28.48
CA GLU A 655 0.55 31.77 -27.25
C GLU A 655 0.37 30.26 -27.51
N ASP A 656 0.97 29.72 -28.57
CA ASP A 656 0.71 28.34 -29.02
C ASP A 656 1.26 27.26 -28.08
N HIS A 657 2.11 27.63 -27.13
CA HIS A 657 2.60 26.79 -26.02
C HIS A 657 2.08 27.27 -24.65
N GLY A 658 0.98 28.02 -24.64
CA GLY A 658 0.30 28.44 -23.41
C GLY A 658 0.64 29.85 -22.92
N VAL A 659 0.07 30.21 -21.78
CA VAL A 659 0.18 31.52 -21.14
C VAL A 659 0.51 31.35 -19.65
N THR A 660 1.41 32.18 -19.13
CA THR A 660 1.96 32.03 -17.77
C THR A 660 2.20 33.37 -17.09
N HIS A 661 2.54 33.33 -15.81
CA HIS A 661 3.04 34.45 -15.03
C HIS A 661 2.13 35.68 -15.11
N PRO A 662 0.85 35.56 -14.73
CA PRO A 662 -0.05 36.69 -14.72
C PRO A 662 0.38 37.71 -13.65
N THR A 663 0.98 38.82 -14.07
CA THR A 663 1.23 40.00 -13.22
C THR A 663 0.06 40.97 -13.37
N VAL A 664 -0.77 41.08 -12.34
CA VAL A 664 -2.02 41.85 -12.39
C VAL A 664 -1.93 43.13 -11.56
N VAL A 665 -2.47 44.22 -12.13
CA VAL A 665 -2.50 45.55 -11.53
C VAL A 665 -3.94 46.04 -11.48
N ALA A 666 -4.39 46.47 -10.29
CA ALA A 666 -5.67 47.14 -10.11
C ALA A 666 -5.60 48.59 -10.62
N THR A 667 -6.64 49.03 -11.31
CA THR A 667 -6.78 50.37 -11.90
C THR A 667 -8.16 50.94 -11.59
N ALA A 668 -8.38 52.22 -11.89
CA ALA A 668 -9.70 52.84 -11.72
C ALA A 668 -10.79 52.20 -12.60
N ASP A 669 -10.40 51.56 -13.72
CA ASP A 669 -11.31 50.98 -14.71
C ASP A 669 -11.47 49.45 -14.59
N GLY A 670 -10.84 48.82 -13.58
CA GLY A 670 -10.79 47.37 -13.39
C GLY A 670 -9.35 46.88 -13.21
N TYR A 671 -8.95 45.84 -13.92
CA TYR A 671 -7.63 45.21 -13.85
C TYR A 671 -6.91 45.19 -15.20
N VAL A 672 -5.59 45.30 -15.16
CA VAL A 672 -4.69 45.05 -16.29
C VAL A 672 -3.77 43.91 -15.91
N MET A 673 -3.63 42.92 -16.80
CA MET A 673 -2.72 41.80 -16.64
C MET A 673 -1.63 41.90 -17.69
N LEU A 674 -0.39 41.77 -17.25
CA LEU A 674 0.72 41.38 -18.11
C LEU A 674 0.95 39.88 -17.91
N TYR A 675 1.19 39.15 -18.99
CA TYR A 675 1.43 37.72 -18.92
C TYR A 675 2.50 37.31 -19.93
N ALA A 676 3.22 36.24 -19.61
CA ALA A 676 4.12 35.59 -20.53
C ALA A 676 3.32 34.78 -21.56
N ALA A 677 3.52 35.08 -22.84
CA ALA A 677 2.93 34.39 -23.96
C ALA A 677 4.01 33.53 -24.65
N ARG A 678 3.80 32.20 -24.66
CA ARG A 678 4.82 31.25 -25.13
C ARG A 678 4.58 30.89 -26.60
N GLN A 679 5.62 31.09 -27.42
CA GLN A 679 5.71 30.71 -28.82
C GLN A 679 6.93 29.81 -29.07
N GLY A 680 6.75 28.50 -29.02
CA GLY A 680 7.87 27.55 -29.05
C GLY A 680 8.82 27.79 -27.87
N GLU A 681 10.09 28.04 -28.17
CA GLU A 681 11.11 28.39 -27.16
C GLU A 681 11.15 29.89 -26.83
N VAL A 682 10.40 30.72 -27.56
CA VAL A 682 10.38 32.17 -27.35
C VAL A 682 9.21 32.56 -26.47
N THR A 683 9.44 33.42 -25.48
CA THR A 683 8.36 33.97 -24.65
C THR A 683 8.35 35.50 -24.75
N THR A 684 7.18 36.11 -24.98
CA THR A 684 7.00 37.57 -24.99
C THR A 684 6.05 37.99 -23.88
N ILE A 685 6.02 39.29 -23.53
CA ILE A 685 5.04 39.81 -22.56
C ILE A 685 3.88 40.41 -23.32
N ALA A 686 2.70 39.83 -23.11
CA ALA A 686 1.44 40.27 -23.65
C ALA A 686 0.56 40.91 -22.56
N ARG A 687 -0.52 41.58 -22.98
CA ARG A 687 -1.39 42.35 -22.10
C ARG A 687 -2.86 41.99 -22.28
N ALA A 688 -3.59 41.89 -21.18
CA ALA A 688 -5.04 41.77 -21.16
C ALA A 688 -5.69 42.77 -20.17
N THR A 689 -6.98 43.02 -20.34
CA THR A 689 -7.78 43.90 -19.46
C THR A 689 -9.03 43.19 -18.97
N SER A 690 -9.47 43.52 -17.76
CA SER A 690 -10.67 42.96 -17.16
C SER A 690 -11.40 44.02 -16.33
N THR A 691 -12.72 43.92 -16.22
CA THR A 691 -13.50 44.77 -15.30
C THR A 691 -13.75 44.10 -13.95
N ASP A 692 -13.53 42.79 -13.84
CA ASP A 692 -13.89 41.97 -12.67
C ASP A 692 -12.75 41.09 -12.14
N GLY A 693 -11.62 41.05 -12.86
CA GLY A 693 -10.45 40.22 -12.54
C GLY A 693 -10.60 38.74 -12.94
N LEU A 694 -11.75 38.36 -13.51
CA LEU A 694 -12.10 36.98 -13.86
C LEU A 694 -12.15 36.81 -15.39
N SER A 695 -12.82 37.73 -16.08
CA SER A 695 -12.98 37.70 -17.54
C SER A 695 -11.99 38.64 -18.21
N TRP A 696 -11.16 38.13 -19.11
CA TRP A 696 -10.04 38.88 -19.70
C TRP A 696 -10.23 39.13 -21.20
N THR A 697 -9.91 40.36 -21.62
CA THR A 697 -9.85 40.78 -23.03
C THR A 697 -8.41 41.07 -23.41
N ARG A 698 -7.85 40.28 -24.34
CA ARG A 698 -6.49 40.44 -24.87
C ARG A 698 -6.34 41.77 -25.61
N THR A 699 -5.16 42.38 -25.48
CA THR A 699 -4.78 43.62 -26.16
C THR A 699 -3.50 43.50 -26.99
N GLY A 700 -2.85 42.33 -26.99
CA GLY A 700 -1.70 41.98 -27.83
C GLY A 700 -0.37 41.94 -27.07
N GLU A 701 0.69 41.62 -27.79
CA GLU A 701 2.09 41.68 -27.30
C GLU A 701 2.49 43.15 -27.03
N VAL A 702 3.05 43.41 -25.86
CA VAL A 702 3.45 44.78 -25.43
C VAL A 702 4.95 44.91 -25.16
N LEU A 703 5.65 43.81 -24.91
CA LEU A 703 7.12 43.76 -24.85
C LEU A 703 7.62 42.46 -25.49
N VAL A 704 8.36 42.60 -26.60
CA VAL A 704 9.00 41.49 -27.32
C VAL A 704 10.51 41.50 -27.08
N GLY A 705 11.15 40.34 -27.27
CA GLY A 705 12.56 40.16 -26.94
C GLY A 705 13.53 41.13 -27.63
N GLY A 706 14.60 41.44 -26.91
CA GLY A 706 15.69 42.25 -27.40
C GLY A 706 16.62 41.45 -28.33
N THR A 707 17.85 41.93 -28.49
CA THR A 707 18.87 41.27 -29.32
C THR A 707 20.02 40.68 -28.51
N ASP A 708 19.90 40.63 -27.18
CA ASP A 708 20.98 40.25 -26.27
C ASP A 708 20.43 39.42 -25.10
N TRP A 709 20.57 39.88 -23.86
CA TRP A 709 20.23 39.13 -22.64
C TRP A 709 18.75 38.74 -22.46
N ASP A 710 17.82 39.44 -23.12
CA ASP A 710 16.37 39.19 -23.12
C ASP A 710 15.86 38.81 -24.52
N SER A 711 16.65 38.04 -25.27
CA SER A 711 16.35 37.72 -26.68
C SER A 711 15.48 36.48 -26.89
N VAL A 712 15.45 35.55 -25.92
CA VAL A 712 14.73 34.27 -26.03
C VAL A 712 13.46 34.28 -25.18
N GLU A 713 13.57 34.52 -23.88
CA GLU A 713 12.41 34.51 -22.98
C GLU A 713 12.23 35.82 -22.25
N LEU A 714 10.98 36.25 -22.10
CA LEU A 714 10.57 37.39 -21.28
C LEU A 714 9.37 37.01 -20.42
N VAL A 715 9.50 37.23 -19.12
CA VAL A 715 8.47 36.90 -18.14
C VAL A 715 8.21 38.10 -17.25
N PRO A 716 6.97 38.59 -17.13
CA PRO A 716 6.65 39.65 -16.18
C PRO A 716 6.77 39.11 -14.75
N GLY A 717 7.25 39.94 -13.83
CA GLY A 717 7.30 39.62 -12.40
C GLY A 717 6.35 40.51 -11.61
N SER A 718 6.61 41.81 -11.58
CA SER A 718 5.84 42.78 -10.79
C SER A 718 5.75 44.13 -11.49
N VAL A 719 4.68 44.89 -11.19
CA VAL A 719 4.48 46.25 -11.69
C VAL A 719 4.22 47.18 -10.52
N VAL A 720 5.01 48.25 -10.43
CA VAL A 720 4.85 49.32 -9.43
C VAL A 720 4.32 50.57 -10.13
N ILE A 721 3.20 51.12 -9.65
CA ILE A 721 2.68 52.41 -10.10
C ILE A 721 3.38 53.51 -9.31
N GLN A 722 4.07 54.41 -10.01
CA GLN A 722 4.80 55.53 -9.42
C GLN A 722 3.86 56.70 -9.08
N ASP A 723 4.29 57.60 -8.21
CA ASP A 723 3.54 58.81 -7.79
C ASP A 723 3.09 59.70 -8.95
N ASP A 724 3.84 59.70 -10.06
CA ASP A 724 3.51 60.46 -11.27
C ASP A 724 2.49 59.75 -12.19
N GLY A 725 2.04 58.56 -11.79
CA GLY A 725 1.10 57.71 -12.52
C GLY A 725 1.74 56.83 -13.59
N SER A 726 3.06 56.89 -13.79
CA SER A 726 3.77 55.98 -14.68
C SER A 726 3.94 54.59 -14.04
N TRP A 727 3.98 53.55 -14.87
CA TRP A 727 4.12 52.17 -14.43
C TRP A 727 5.54 51.70 -14.67
N ARG A 728 6.10 50.97 -13.72
CA ARG A 728 7.41 50.34 -13.83
C ARG A 728 7.26 48.82 -13.71
N LEU A 729 7.61 48.11 -14.76
CA LEU A 729 7.63 46.65 -14.83
C LEU A 729 9.02 46.15 -14.48
N PHE A 730 9.10 45.19 -13.56
CA PHE A 730 10.27 44.35 -13.36
C PHE A 730 9.99 43.01 -14.03
N TYR A 731 10.89 42.58 -14.91
CA TYR A 731 10.70 41.38 -15.72
C TYR A 731 11.98 40.55 -15.78
N SER A 732 11.81 39.23 -15.92
CA SER A 732 12.91 38.32 -16.21
C SER A 732 13.14 38.24 -17.71
N GLY A 733 14.40 38.21 -18.11
CA GLY A 733 14.82 37.98 -19.49
C GLY A 733 15.91 36.91 -19.55
N SER A 734 15.86 36.09 -20.60
CA SER A 734 16.85 35.06 -20.88
C SER A 734 17.34 35.15 -22.32
N ASP A 735 18.62 34.90 -22.52
CA ASP A 735 19.29 34.67 -23.82
C ASP A 735 19.29 33.19 -24.21
N GLY A 736 18.61 32.34 -23.44
CA GLY A 736 18.61 30.88 -23.55
C GLY A 736 19.68 30.19 -22.71
N GLU A 737 20.61 30.95 -22.12
CA GLU A 737 21.68 30.43 -21.26
C GLU A 737 21.58 30.98 -19.83
N THR A 738 21.29 32.26 -19.65
CA THR A 738 21.31 32.93 -18.34
C THR A 738 20.11 33.84 -18.14
N TRP A 739 19.40 33.63 -17.04
CA TRP A 739 18.33 34.51 -16.58
C TRP A 739 18.89 35.76 -15.89
N ARG A 740 18.35 36.93 -16.25
CA ARG A 740 18.62 38.23 -15.62
C ARG A 740 17.32 39.00 -15.43
N ILE A 741 17.37 40.07 -14.65
CA ILE A 741 16.20 40.90 -14.32
C ILE A 741 16.40 42.30 -14.92
N GLY A 742 15.41 42.76 -15.68
CA GLY A 742 15.37 44.10 -16.26
C GLY A 742 14.15 44.89 -15.84
N GLU A 743 14.16 46.17 -16.18
CA GLU A 743 13.06 47.10 -15.92
C GLU A 743 12.53 47.72 -17.22
N ALA A 744 11.26 48.10 -17.21
CA ALA A 744 10.67 48.90 -18.27
C ALA A 744 9.65 49.90 -17.70
N VAL A 745 9.50 51.05 -18.35
CA VAL A 745 8.58 52.12 -17.94
C VAL A 745 7.48 52.31 -18.99
N SER A 746 6.25 52.47 -18.51
CA SER A 746 5.08 52.81 -19.31
C SER A 746 4.41 54.08 -18.78
N THR A 747 3.94 54.94 -19.68
CA THR A 747 3.19 56.17 -19.34
C THR A 747 1.74 56.12 -19.82
N ASP A 748 1.31 54.98 -20.35
CA ASP A 748 0.02 54.74 -20.99
C ASP A 748 -0.64 53.44 -20.49
N GLN A 749 -0.48 53.15 -19.18
CA GLN A 749 -1.10 52.02 -18.48
C GLN A 749 -0.75 50.65 -19.09
N GLY A 750 0.55 50.48 -19.36
CA GLY A 750 1.14 49.23 -19.83
C GLY A 750 0.93 48.93 -21.32
N MET A 751 0.39 49.87 -22.09
CA MET A 751 0.21 49.70 -23.54
C MET A 751 1.53 49.77 -24.31
N THR A 752 2.45 50.65 -23.89
CA THR A 752 3.79 50.76 -24.43
C THR A 752 4.84 50.78 -23.33
N TRP A 753 5.94 50.06 -23.56
CA TRP A 753 7.03 49.90 -22.59
C TRP A 753 8.35 50.39 -23.19
N THR A 754 9.08 51.18 -22.41
CA THR A 754 10.45 51.59 -22.72
C THR A 754 11.38 50.94 -21.70
N ARG A 755 12.29 50.07 -22.17
CA ARG A 755 13.28 49.41 -21.32
C ARG A 755 14.15 50.43 -20.57
N ASP A 756 14.42 50.14 -19.32
CA ASP A 756 15.22 50.93 -18.39
C ASP A 756 16.22 49.97 -17.73
N GLY A 757 17.50 50.11 -18.04
CA GLY A 757 18.52 49.10 -17.65
C GLY A 757 19.95 49.63 -17.72
N GLY A 758 20.12 50.95 -17.63
CA GLY A 758 21.41 51.61 -17.74
C GLY A 758 22.18 51.22 -19.02
N THR A 759 23.50 51.13 -18.92
CA THR A 759 24.39 50.73 -20.04
C THR A 759 24.42 49.23 -20.33
N ALA A 760 24.03 48.38 -19.38
CA ALA A 760 24.08 46.93 -19.51
C ALA A 760 22.80 46.33 -20.14
N GLY A 761 21.68 47.05 -20.07
CA GLY A 761 20.39 46.63 -20.60
C GLY A 761 19.51 45.87 -19.61
N TYR A 762 20.06 45.43 -18.48
CA TYR A 762 19.38 44.82 -17.33
C TYR A 762 19.67 45.63 -16.05
N SER A 763 18.84 45.49 -15.01
CA SER A 763 19.00 46.19 -13.74
C SER A 763 19.51 45.30 -12.59
N PHE A 764 19.41 43.97 -12.74
CA PHE A 764 19.98 43.01 -11.79
C PHE A 764 20.41 41.72 -12.51
N THR A 765 21.61 41.23 -12.19
CA THR A 765 22.24 40.05 -12.82
C THR A 765 22.71 39.08 -11.75
N THR A 766 23.17 37.89 -12.15
CA THR A 766 23.72 36.83 -11.29
C THR A 766 24.79 37.27 -10.31
N GLY A 767 24.96 36.48 -9.26
CA GLY A 767 25.98 36.65 -8.23
C GLY A 767 27.40 36.42 -8.78
N SER A 768 28.38 36.66 -7.92
CA SER A 768 29.77 36.28 -8.21
C SER A 768 29.90 34.75 -8.22
N PRO A 769 30.84 34.16 -8.98
CA PRO A 769 31.03 32.71 -9.00
C PRO A 769 31.19 32.12 -7.58
N GLY A 770 30.38 31.11 -7.26
CA GLY A 770 30.29 30.48 -5.94
C GLY A 770 29.26 31.10 -4.99
N GLU A 771 28.60 32.21 -5.37
CA GLU A 771 27.40 32.69 -4.68
C GLU A 771 26.20 31.80 -5.05
N TRP A 772 25.18 31.74 -4.19
CA TRP A 772 24.01 30.86 -4.35
C TRP A 772 23.09 31.24 -5.54
N ASP A 773 23.34 32.37 -6.20
CA ASP A 773 22.59 32.86 -7.37
C ASP A 773 23.50 33.22 -8.55
N ASP A 774 24.65 32.54 -8.67
CA ASP A 774 25.69 32.84 -9.65
C ASP A 774 25.37 32.40 -11.09
N SER A 775 24.35 31.56 -11.27
CA SER A 775 24.02 30.90 -12.54
C SER A 775 22.72 31.42 -13.17
N GLY A 776 21.85 32.10 -12.43
CA GLY A 776 20.66 32.74 -13.00
C GLY A 776 19.84 33.50 -11.95
N VAL A 777 19.17 34.58 -12.35
CA VAL A 777 18.19 35.31 -11.51
C VAL A 777 16.92 35.63 -12.29
N ARG A 778 15.74 35.32 -11.72
CA ARG A 778 14.42 35.51 -12.35
C ARG A 778 13.33 35.83 -11.33
N ASP A 779 12.11 35.98 -11.83
CA ASP A 779 10.84 36.13 -11.12
C ASP A 779 10.86 37.30 -10.11
N PRO A 780 11.11 38.54 -10.58
CA PRO A 780 11.26 39.69 -9.70
C PRO A 780 9.92 40.16 -9.12
N PHE A 781 9.85 40.22 -7.79
CA PHE A 781 8.82 40.94 -7.08
C PHE A 781 9.41 42.20 -6.45
N ALA A 782 9.03 43.36 -6.94
CA ALA A 782 9.58 44.64 -6.50
C ALA A 782 8.51 45.48 -5.81
N MET A 783 8.91 46.16 -4.73
CA MET A 783 8.08 47.11 -4.01
C MET A 783 8.89 48.35 -3.62
N GLN A 784 8.19 49.46 -3.40
CA GLN A 784 8.79 50.67 -2.85
C GLN A 784 8.46 50.75 -1.36
N ALA A 785 9.49 50.92 -0.52
CA ALA A 785 9.34 51.11 0.91
C ALA A 785 8.92 52.55 1.25
N ASP A 786 8.43 52.76 2.48
CA ASP A 786 7.94 54.06 2.96
C ASP A 786 9.02 55.16 2.94
N ASP A 787 10.29 54.79 3.05
CA ASP A 787 11.43 55.71 2.98
C ASP A 787 11.84 56.08 1.54
N GLY A 788 11.15 55.52 0.54
CA GLY A 788 11.39 55.72 -0.88
C GLY A 788 12.41 54.75 -1.50
N SER A 789 13.07 53.91 -0.70
CA SER A 789 13.94 52.85 -1.18
C SER A 789 13.17 51.74 -1.90
N TRP A 790 13.86 50.95 -2.71
CA TRP A 790 13.27 49.83 -3.44
C TRP A 790 13.72 48.51 -2.85
N GLN A 791 12.80 47.57 -2.79
CA GLN A 791 12.96 46.21 -2.31
C GLN A 791 12.66 45.24 -3.45
N LEU A 792 13.46 44.20 -3.60
CA LEU A 792 13.36 43.20 -4.65
C LEU A 792 13.51 41.80 -4.06
N TRP A 793 12.50 40.97 -4.22
CA TRP A 793 12.60 39.52 -4.04
C TRP A 793 12.74 38.87 -5.41
N TYR A 794 13.56 37.82 -5.50
CA TYR A 794 13.85 37.18 -6.77
C TYR A 794 14.21 35.70 -6.56
N ALA A 795 14.01 34.87 -7.58
CA ALA A 795 14.53 33.51 -7.60
C ALA A 795 15.96 33.50 -8.16
N GLY A 796 16.92 32.95 -7.42
CA GLY A 796 18.32 32.76 -7.82
C GLY A 796 18.65 31.28 -7.99
N PHE A 797 19.57 30.97 -8.91
CA PHE A 797 20.00 29.62 -9.26
C PHE A 797 21.52 29.50 -9.08
N ASP A 798 21.97 28.47 -8.36
CA ASP A 798 23.38 28.15 -8.12
C ASP A 798 23.97 27.15 -9.14
N GLY A 799 23.15 26.66 -10.07
CA GLY A 799 23.51 25.60 -11.01
C GLY A 799 22.85 24.26 -10.71
N ASP A 800 22.36 24.07 -9.49
CA ASP A 800 21.72 22.85 -9.00
C ASP A 800 20.26 23.11 -8.57
N ALA A 801 20.00 24.11 -7.72
CA ALA A 801 18.69 24.39 -7.15
C ALA A 801 18.29 25.89 -7.19
N TRP A 802 16.98 26.15 -7.21
CA TRP A 802 16.45 27.51 -7.09
C TRP A 802 16.20 27.89 -5.63
N ALA A 803 16.53 29.13 -5.26
CA ALA A 803 16.23 29.71 -3.95
C ALA A 803 15.67 31.13 -4.11
N VAL A 804 14.94 31.65 -3.12
CA VAL A 804 14.44 33.04 -3.15
C VAL A 804 15.41 33.94 -2.40
N GLY A 805 15.87 35.01 -3.01
CA GLY A 805 16.72 36.05 -2.41
C GLY A 805 16.02 37.39 -2.24
N TYR A 806 16.73 38.30 -1.57
CA TYR A 806 16.30 39.67 -1.31
C TYR A 806 17.40 40.67 -1.68
N ALA A 807 17.03 41.82 -2.23
CA ALA A 807 17.94 42.91 -2.59
C ALA A 807 17.26 44.28 -2.41
N THR A 808 18.07 45.32 -2.18
CA THR A 808 17.57 46.70 -2.00
C THR A 808 18.36 47.72 -2.82
N ARG A 809 17.75 48.86 -3.16
CA ARG A 809 18.46 50.06 -3.68
C ARG A 809 17.87 51.32 -3.06
N ALA A 810 18.71 52.32 -2.81
CA ALA A 810 18.29 53.57 -2.18
C ALA A 810 17.43 54.45 -3.12
N SER A 811 17.75 54.45 -4.42
CA SER A 811 17.00 55.20 -5.44
C SER A 811 17.12 54.52 -6.80
N LEU A 812 16.40 55.03 -7.81
CA LEU A 812 16.47 54.53 -9.20
C LEU A 812 17.84 54.75 -9.87
N ASP A 813 18.68 55.65 -9.32
CA ASP A 813 20.02 55.91 -9.84
C ASP A 813 21.07 54.94 -9.27
N ASP A 814 20.69 54.10 -8.29
CA ASP A 814 21.56 53.15 -7.60
C ASP A 814 21.31 51.71 -8.08
N ASP A 815 22.36 50.88 -8.02
CA ASP A 815 22.26 49.45 -8.28
C ASP A 815 21.61 48.70 -7.10
N PHE A 816 20.91 47.60 -7.39
CA PHE A 816 20.43 46.69 -6.35
C PHE A 816 21.59 45.99 -5.64
N VAL A 817 21.57 46.04 -4.32
CA VAL A 817 22.50 45.38 -3.41
C VAL A 817 21.80 44.16 -2.81
N ARG A 818 22.38 42.98 -3.01
CA ARG A 818 21.91 41.73 -2.40
C ARG A 818 21.95 41.84 -0.88
N PHE A 819 20.98 41.20 -0.24
CA PHE A 819 21.04 41.00 1.21
C PHE A 819 22.33 40.28 1.59
N GLU A 820 22.98 40.82 2.62
CA GLU A 820 24.16 40.27 3.26
C GLU A 820 23.77 40.00 4.71
N ASP A 821 23.93 38.75 5.17
CA ASP A 821 23.64 38.42 6.55
C ASP A 821 24.55 39.26 7.47
N PRO A 822 23.99 39.99 8.45
CA PRO A 822 24.78 40.91 9.27
C PRO A 822 25.78 40.20 10.21
N ILE A 823 25.60 38.90 10.46
CA ILE A 823 26.45 38.09 11.32
C ILE A 823 27.56 37.44 10.50
N THR A 824 27.21 36.82 9.36
CA THR A 824 28.19 36.07 8.55
C THR A 824 28.94 36.96 7.56
N GLY A 825 28.34 38.06 7.13
CA GLY A 825 28.84 38.89 6.03
C GLY A 825 28.68 38.23 4.65
N ASP A 826 27.98 37.10 4.57
CA ASP A 826 27.73 36.40 3.31
C ASP A 826 26.38 36.78 2.73
N LYS A 827 26.31 36.81 1.40
CA LYS A 827 25.03 36.91 0.71
C LYS A 827 24.31 35.57 0.80
N ARG A 828 23.05 35.60 1.24
CA ARG A 828 22.23 34.38 1.32
C ARG A 828 20.83 34.59 0.75
N ALA A 829 20.24 33.48 0.32
CA ALA A 829 18.82 33.39 0.04
C ALA A 829 18.01 33.59 1.32
N VAL A 830 16.81 34.15 1.18
CA VAL A 830 15.81 34.29 2.24
C VAL A 830 14.89 33.08 2.35
N ILE A 831 14.75 32.27 1.30
CA ILE A 831 14.11 30.94 1.33
C ILE A 831 14.97 29.98 0.52
N ARG A 832 15.30 28.81 1.10
CA ARG A 832 16.13 27.77 0.47
C ARG A 832 15.37 26.45 0.32
N THR A 833 15.90 25.57 -0.52
CA THR A 833 15.53 24.15 -0.51
C THR A 833 16.09 23.46 0.73
N GLY A 834 15.37 22.45 1.23
CA GLY A 834 15.82 21.62 2.35
C GLY A 834 16.19 20.22 1.87
N ASN A 835 17.18 19.59 2.50
CA ASN A 835 17.62 18.23 2.14
C ASN A 835 16.69 17.13 2.64
N ASP A 836 15.83 17.42 3.63
CA ASP A 836 15.02 16.41 4.34
C ASP A 836 13.50 16.69 4.26
N LEU A 837 13.05 17.58 3.38
CA LEU A 837 11.63 17.96 3.24
C LEU A 837 11.23 18.36 1.82
N PHE A 838 9.92 18.39 1.59
CA PHE A 838 9.25 18.80 0.36
C PHE A 838 9.83 20.10 -0.27
N HIS A 839 10.02 20.06 -1.60
CA HIS A 839 10.70 21.04 -2.47
C HIS A 839 12.24 20.93 -2.66
N PRO A 840 12.83 19.72 -2.83
CA PRO A 840 14.28 19.57 -2.98
C PRO A 840 14.84 20.25 -4.24
N ASP A 841 14.04 20.45 -5.28
CA ASP A 841 14.53 20.94 -6.58
C ASP A 841 14.57 22.47 -6.67
N GLY A 842 13.84 23.17 -5.81
CA GLY A 842 13.84 24.63 -5.85
C GLY A 842 12.65 25.31 -5.21
N VAL A 843 12.85 26.57 -4.82
CA VAL A 843 11.78 27.54 -4.53
C VAL A 843 11.94 28.76 -5.44
N LEU A 844 10.84 29.20 -6.05
CA LEU A 844 10.79 30.31 -7.00
C LEU A 844 9.48 31.08 -6.86
N ARG A 845 9.23 32.06 -7.75
CA ARG A 845 7.97 32.83 -7.82
C ARG A 845 7.57 33.53 -6.51
N PRO A 846 8.43 34.39 -5.93
CA PRO A 846 8.05 35.17 -4.76
C PRO A 846 6.88 36.11 -5.10
N VAL A 847 5.79 36.05 -4.34
CA VAL A 847 4.70 37.04 -4.34
C VAL A 847 4.52 37.54 -2.92
N VAL A 848 4.88 38.80 -2.67
CA VAL A 848 5.04 39.32 -1.31
C VAL A 848 3.86 40.23 -0.94
N LEU A 849 3.39 40.07 0.29
CA LEU A 849 2.47 40.99 0.97
C LEU A 849 3.23 41.68 2.10
N SER A 850 3.15 43.01 2.13
CA SER A 850 3.62 43.79 3.28
C SER A 850 2.79 43.46 4.54
N PRO A 851 3.30 43.77 5.74
CA PRO A 851 2.51 43.61 6.97
C PRO A 851 1.14 44.31 6.92
N ASP A 852 1.08 45.51 6.33
CA ASP A 852 -0.17 46.26 6.19
C ASP A 852 -1.13 45.59 5.18
N ASP A 853 -0.61 45.07 4.07
CA ASP A 853 -1.42 44.33 3.09
C ASP A 853 -1.95 43.02 3.67
N ALA A 854 -1.09 42.27 4.36
CA ALA A 854 -1.49 41.04 5.05
C ALA A 854 -2.55 41.33 6.12
N ALA A 855 -2.38 42.40 6.90
CA ALA A 855 -3.37 42.84 7.89
C ALA A 855 -4.69 43.29 7.26
N ALA A 856 -4.65 43.97 6.11
CA ALA A 856 -5.84 44.36 5.35
C ALA A 856 -6.65 43.14 4.88
N LEU A 857 -5.97 42.03 4.61
CA LEU A 857 -6.57 40.73 4.28
C LEU A 857 -6.91 39.87 5.52
N GLY A 858 -6.87 40.43 6.73
CA GLY A 858 -7.28 39.76 7.96
C GLY A 858 -6.16 39.05 8.73
N GLY A 859 -4.89 39.22 8.34
CA GLY A 859 -3.74 38.73 9.09
C GLY A 859 -3.60 39.41 10.46
N THR A 860 -3.14 38.67 11.46
CA THR A 860 -3.09 39.13 12.86
C THR A 860 -1.69 39.46 13.36
N ASP A 861 -0.65 39.03 12.63
CA ASP A 861 0.69 38.89 13.22
C ASP A 861 1.65 40.03 12.81
N ASN A 862 1.15 41.02 12.04
CA ASN A 862 1.94 42.15 11.53
C ASN A 862 3.27 41.71 10.88
N THR A 863 3.23 40.61 10.14
CA THR A 863 4.39 39.99 9.49
C THR A 863 4.34 40.16 7.97
N TRP A 864 5.51 40.16 7.36
CA TRP A 864 5.69 39.94 5.93
C TRP A 864 5.20 38.55 5.55
N GLN A 865 4.51 38.44 4.42
CA GLN A 865 4.09 37.14 3.89
C GLN A 865 4.55 36.98 2.46
N ILE A 866 4.92 35.77 2.10
CA ILE A 866 5.33 35.42 0.75
C ILE A 866 4.64 34.13 0.33
N TRP A 867 3.99 34.18 -0.82
CA TRP A 867 3.65 32.98 -1.57
C TRP A 867 4.81 32.65 -2.49
N TYR A 868 5.15 31.37 -2.58
CA TYR A 868 6.20 30.89 -3.46
C TYR A 868 5.75 29.59 -4.13
N ALA A 869 6.38 29.28 -5.25
CA ALA A 869 6.29 27.96 -5.86
C ALA A 869 7.47 27.14 -5.38
N GLY A 870 7.21 26.01 -4.72
CA GLY A 870 8.24 25.05 -4.41
C GLY A 870 8.13 23.82 -5.30
N ARG A 871 9.27 23.25 -5.68
CA ARG A 871 9.39 22.27 -6.77
C ARG A 871 9.93 20.93 -6.28
N LYS A 872 9.25 19.84 -6.67
CA LYS A 872 9.72 18.47 -6.50
C LYS A 872 9.49 17.71 -7.79
N GLU A 873 10.54 17.09 -8.32
CA GLU A 873 10.58 16.36 -9.59
C GLU A 873 10.02 17.19 -10.76
N GLY A 874 10.32 18.50 -10.76
CA GLY A 874 9.81 19.43 -11.78
C GLY A 874 8.36 19.88 -11.62
N VAL A 875 7.61 19.36 -10.63
CA VAL A 875 6.22 19.76 -10.36
C VAL A 875 6.18 20.89 -9.32
N ASP A 876 5.61 22.02 -9.71
CA ASP A 876 5.45 23.20 -8.87
C ASP A 876 4.20 23.10 -7.98
N ARG A 877 4.34 23.44 -6.70
CA ARG A 877 3.24 23.54 -5.74
C ARG A 877 3.35 24.84 -4.96
N VAL A 878 2.23 25.32 -4.43
CA VAL A 878 2.20 26.59 -3.68
C VAL A 878 2.61 26.37 -2.23
N GLY A 879 3.66 27.06 -1.81
CA GLY A 879 4.08 27.21 -0.43
C GLY A 879 3.89 28.63 0.08
N ARG A 880 3.97 28.80 1.40
CA ARG A 880 3.88 30.09 2.09
C ARG A 880 5.06 30.26 3.03
N ALA A 881 5.55 31.47 3.16
CA ALA A 881 6.48 31.84 4.22
C ALA A 881 6.03 33.14 4.92
N THR A 882 6.46 33.34 6.16
CA THR A 882 6.18 34.53 6.97
C THR A 882 7.45 35.04 7.65
N GLY A 883 7.50 36.32 8.03
CA GLY A 883 8.61 36.85 8.82
C GLY A 883 8.39 38.27 9.34
N LEU A 884 9.16 38.65 10.36
CA LEU A 884 9.10 40.00 10.93
C LEU A 884 9.83 41.05 10.08
N ALA A 885 10.68 40.61 9.16
CA ALA A 885 11.46 41.46 8.27
C ALA A 885 11.39 40.91 6.83
N PRO A 886 11.53 41.79 5.81
CA PRO A 886 11.45 41.40 4.40
C PRO A 886 12.58 40.43 3.98
N ASP A 887 13.69 40.41 4.71
CA ASP A 887 14.90 39.63 4.50
C ASP A 887 15.02 38.38 5.39
N ALA A 888 14.04 38.11 6.25
CA ALA A 888 14.05 36.99 7.19
C ALA A 888 12.69 36.26 7.17
N LEU A 889 12.52 35.34 6.22
CA LEU A 889 11.26 34.65 5.94
C LEU A 889 11.39 33.14 6.20
N HIS A 890 10.41 32.55 6.87
CA HIS A 890 10.37 31.14 7.25
C HIS A 890 9.17 30.42 6.63
N ARG A 891 9.40 29.22 6.08
CA ARG A 891 8.38 28.41 5.41
C ARG A 891 7.35 27.89 6.41
N ILE A 892 6.07 27.97 6.04
CA ILE A 892 4.92 27.43 6.76
C ILE A 892 4.39 26.22 6.00
N TRP A 893 4.10 25.14 6.71
CA TRP A 893 3.68 23.85 6.15
C TRP A 893 2.29 23.47 6.64
N ARG A 894 1.42 23.00 5.74
CA ARG A 894 0.15 22.33 6.11
C ARG A 894 0.37 20.85 6.39
N ARG A 895 1.19 20.56 7.40
CA ARG A 895 1.58 19.19 7.77
C ARG A 895 0.36 18.35 8.19
N PRO A 896 0.33 17.04 7.89
CA PRO A 896 -0.61 16.09 8.47
C PRO A 896 -0.55 16.12 10.00
N THR A 897 -1.69 15.83 10.60
CA THR A 897 -1.87 15.74 12.04
C THR A 897 -2.07 14.28 12.46
N THR A 898 -1.99 14.02 13.76
CA THR A 898 -2.08 12.65 14.28
C THR A 898 -3.42 12.01 13.89
N GLY A 899 -3.34 10.90 13.14
CA GLY A 899 -4.51 10.14 12.73
C GLY A 899 -5.07 10.49 11.34
N ASP A 900 -4.50 11.48 10.65
CA ASP A 900 -4.73 11.66 9.21
C ASP A 900 -4.24 10.42 8.45
N THR A 901 -4.96 10.03 7.41
CA THR A 901 -4.67 8.79 6.67
C THR A 901 -4.58 9.04 5.18
N LEU A 902 -3.63 8.39 4.52
CA LEU A 902 -3.59 8.27 3.07
C LEU A 902 -3.81 6.80 2.69
N THR A 903 -4.82 6.52 1.87
CA THR A 903 -5.21 5.15 1.50
C THR A 903 -5.05 4.89 0.02
N PHE A 904 -4.58 3.70 -0.36
CA PHE A 904 -4.52 3.22 -1.74
C PHE A 904 -4.76 1.71 -1.80
N GLN A 905 -5.20 1.20 -2.95
CA GLN A 905 -5.61 -0.18 -3.12
C GLN A 905 -4.74 -0.88 -4.17
N THR A 906 -4.45 -2.16 -3.97
CA THR A 906 -3.82 -3.05 -4.95
C THR A 906 -4.76 -4.16 -5.34
N GLN A 907 -4.77 -4.51 -6.63
CA GLN A 907 -5.46 -5.69 -7.15
C GLN A 907 -4.52 -6.50 -8.04
N ARG A 908 -4.48 -7.81 -7.82
CA ARG A 908 -3.80 -8.79 -8.66
C ARG A 908 -4.55 -8.95 -9.98
N GLY A 909 -3.80 -9.30 -11.01
CA GLY A 909 -4.31 -9.60 -12.33
C GLY A 909 -3.19 -10.00 -13.29
N ASP A 910 -3.52 -10.60 -14.41
CA ASP A 910 -2.55 -10.86 -15.48
C ASP A 910 -3.34 -11.02 -16.78
N PRO A 911 -3.14 -10.13 -17.78
CA PRO A 911 -3.91 -10.17 -19.02
C PRO A 911 -3.72 -11.48 -19.82
N ASP A 912 -2.68 -12.25 -19.53
CA ASP A 912 -2.38 -13.53 -20.19
C ASP A 912 -2.83 -14.75 -19.36
N GLN A 913 -3.38 -14.55 -18.16
CA GLN A 913 -3.77 -15.64 -17.25
C GLN A 913 -5.17 -16.18 -17.60
N LEU A 914 -5.21 -17.40 -18.15
CA LEU A 914 -6.44 -18.02 -18.67
C LEU A 914 -7.26 -18.81 -17.62
N TRP A 915 -6.81 -18.90 -16.37
CA TRP A 915 -7.45 -19.71 -15.32
C TRP A 915 -7.10 -19.19 -13.93
N ILE A 916 -7.94 -19.48 -12.94
CA ILE A 916 -7.69 -19.17 -11.53
C ILE A 916 -6.60 -20.12 -11.00
N PRO A 917 -5.38 -19.66 -10.65
CA PRO A 917 -4.37 -20.48 -10.00
C PRO A 917 -4.76 -20.78 -8.55
N LEU A 918 -4.62 -22.04 -8.13
CA LEU A 918 -4.86 -22.46 -6.74
C LEU A 918 -3.57 -22.62 -5.93
N ASP A 919 -2.41 -22.51 -6.58
CA ASP A 919 -1.13 -22.32 -5.92
C ASP A 919 -0.93 -20.82 -5.72
N ALA A 920 -1.19 -20.33 -4.51
CA ALA A 920 -1.21 -18.90 -4.21
C ALA A 920 -0.73 -18.62 -2.77
N THR A 921 -0.44 -17.35 -2.51
CA THR A 921 -0.37 -16.81 -1.15
C THR A 921 -1.75 -16.30 -0.78
N VAL A 922 -2.36 -16.89 0.24
CA VAL A 922 -3.68 -16.48 0.79
C VAL A 922 -3.45 -16.10 2.25
N GLY A 923 -3.81 -14.87 2.62
CA GLY A 923 -3.31 -14.24 3.84
C GLY A 923 -1.77 -14.33 3.94
N GLU A 924 -1.26 -14.95 5.00
CA GLU A 924 0.19 -15.19 5.20
C GLU A 924 0.67 -16.58 4.73
N SER A 925 -0.24 -17.42 4.24
CA SER A 925 0.05 -18.84 3.98
C SER A 925 0.24 -19.12 2.49
N ASN A 926 1.36 -19.76 2.16
CA ASN A 926 1.52 -20.39 0.86
C ASN A 926 0.71 -21.68 0.81
N VAL A 927 -0.34 -21.69 0.02
CA VAL A 927 -1.20 -22.85 -0.21
C VAL A 927 -0.88 -23.48 -1.56
N THR A 928 -1.18 -24.78 -1.70
CA THR A 928 -0.99 -25.48 -2.97
C THR A 928 -2.04 -26.55 -3.16
N ALA A 929 -2.56 -26.66 -4.38
CA ALA A 929 -3.69 -27.51 -4.70
C ALA A 929 -3.25 -28.82 -5.39
N VAL A 930 -2.29 -29.52 -4.80
CA VAL A 930 -1.71 -30.71 -5.42
C VAL A 930 -2.76 -31.81 -5.62
N GLY A 931 -2.99 -32.20 -6.87
CA GLY A 931 -3.89 -33.31 -7.18
C GLY A 931 -5.37 -32.97 -6.95
N VAL A 932 -5.84 -31.80 -7.39
CA VAL A 932 -7.27 -31.47 -7.36
C VAL A 932 -8.13 -32.55 -8.02
N ALA A 933 -9.33 -32.74 -7.48
CA ALA A 933 -10.11 -33.94 -7.72
C ALA A 933 -11.60 -33.72 -8.01
N SER A 934 -12.20 -32.66 -7.50
CA SER A 934 -13.62 -32.36 -7.65
C SER A 934 -13.89 -30.91 -7.30
N LEU A 935 -15.02 -30.40 -7.80
CA LEU A 935 -15.52 -29.07 -7.53
C LEU A 935 -17.05 -29.12 -7.32
N ALA A 936 -17.60 -28.21 -6.54
CA ALA A 936 -19.04 -28.10 -6.32
C ALA A 936 -19.47 -26.64 -6.09
N ILE A 937 -20.60 -26.25 -6.68
CA ILE A 937 -21.16 -24.91 -6.56
C ILE A 937 -22.16 -24.86 -5.40
N ASP A 938 -22.05 -23.83 -4.58
CA ASP A 938 -23.10 -23.39 -3.66
C ASP A 938 -23.70 -22.10 -4.21
N SER A 939 -24.78 -22.27 -4.98
CA SER A 939 -25.49 -21.17 -5.60
C SER A 939 -26.31 -20.33 -4.61
N GLU A 940 -26.43 -20.74 -3.34
CA GLU A 940 -27.07 -19.94 -2.27
C GLU A 940 -26.10 -18.96 -1.63
N ARG A 941 -24.81 -19.31 -1.52
CA ARG A 941 -23.74 -18.41 -1.03
C ARG A 941 -22.91 -17.73 -2.12
N GLY A 942 -22.79 -18.32 -3.30
CA GLY A 942 -22.01 -17.74 -4.40
C GLY A 942 -20.61 -18.25 -4.47
N PHE A 943 -20.36 -19.41 -3.87
CA PHE A 943 -19.03 -19.99 -3.77
C PHE A 943 -18.90 -21.23 -4.63
N LEU A 944 -17.71 -21.39 -5.18
CA LEU A 944 -17.23 -22.62 -5.77
C LEU A 944 -16.22 -23.28 -4.83
N TYR A 945 -16.54 -24.49 -4.36
CA TYR A 945 -15.64 -25.29 -3.54
C TYR A 945 -14.79 -26.20 -4.41
N VAL A 946 -13.48 -26.22 -4.20
CA VAL A 946 -12.53 -27.07 -4.92
C VAL A 946 -11.65 -27.85 -3.94
N VAL A 947 -11.51 -29.16 -4.16
CA VAL A 947 -10.76 -30.03 -3.25
C VAL A 947 -9.47 -30.56 -3.82
N SER A 948 -8.42 -30.54 -2.99
CA SER A 948 -7.15 -31.21 -3.26
C SER A 948 -7.13 -32.62 -2.65
N LYS A 949 -6.75 -33.64 -3.45
CA LYS A 949 -6.63 -35.03 -2.94
C LYS A 949 -5.38 -35.25 -2.08
N ASN A 950 -4.32 -34.48 -2.31
CA ASN A 950 -3.02 -34.69 -1.65
C ASN A 950 -2.68 -33.61 -0.62
N ARG A 951 -3.56 -32.61 -0.43
CA ARG A 951 -3.45 -31.58 0.60
C ARG A 951 -4.78 -31.44 1.32
N PRO A 952 -4.79 -31.22 2.64
CA PRO A 952 -6.02 -31.09 3.41
C PRO A 952 -6.65 -29.69 3.26
N TYR A 953 -6.79 -29.22 2.01
CA TYR A 953 -7.32 -27.92 1.67
C TYR A 953 -8.61 -28.08 0.86
N ILE A 954 -9.62 -27.30 1.26
CA ILE A 954 -10.79 -26.98 0.45
C ILE A 954 -10.63 -25.50 0.08
N PHE A 955 -10.48 -25.22 -1.20
CA PHE A 955 -10.43 -23.86 -1.73
C PHE A 955 -11.86 -23.39 -1.95
N VAL A 956 -12.17 -22.19 -1.49
CA VAL A 956 -13.41 -21.48 -1.73
C VAL A 956 -13.08 -20.38 -2.72
N ILE A 957 -13.73 -20.39 -3.86
CA ILE A 957 -13.59 -19.36 -4.90
C ILE A 957 -14.89 -18.57 -4.90
N ASP A 958 -14.82 -17.25 -4.83
CA ASP A 958 -15.99 -16.43 -5.09
C ASP A 958 -16.31 -16.42 -6.59
N ILE A 959 -17.57 -16.69 -6.91
CA ILE A 959 -18.08 -16.75 -8.28
C ILE A 959 -19.23 -15.77 -8.52
N ARG A 960 -19.55 -14.90 -7.57
CA ARG A 960 -20.57 -13.87 -7.73
C ARG A 960 -19.98 -12.48 -7.61
N ASP A 961 -20.15 -11.71 -8.67
CA ASP A 961 -19.87 -10.28 -8.64
C ASP A 961 -21.02 -9.58 -7.90
N ASP A 962 -20.89 -9.42 -6.59
CA ASP A 962 -21.91 -8.82 -5.73
C ASP A 962 -21.57 -7.40 -5.25
N SER A 963 -20.63 -6.74 -5.94
CA SER A 963 -20.19 -5.38 -5.66
C SER A 963 -21.32 -4.33 -5.55
N PRO A 964 -21.40 -3.55 -4.45
CA PRO A 964 -20.55 -3.60 -3.26
C PRO A 964 -21.00 -4.66 -2.24
N LEU A 965 -20.03 -5.23 -1.53
CA LEU A 965 -20.23 -6.15 -0.40
C LEU A 965 -21.18 -5.56 0.66
N PRO A 966 -21.76 -6.40 1.57
CA PRO A 966 -22.74 -5.94 2.57
C PRO A 966 -22.27 -4.80 3.48
N ASP A 967 -20.96 -4.64 3.68
CA ASP A 967 -20.35 -3.56 4.46
C ASP A 967 -20.05 -2.29 3.64
N GLY A 968 -20.25 -2.35 2.32
CA GLY A 968 -20.06 -1.26 1.37
C GLY A 968 -18.70 -1.25 0.67
N SER A 969 -17.80 -2.22 0.92
CA SER A 969 -16.53 -2.32 0.20
C SER A 969 -16.72 -2.88 -1.22
N ALA A 970 -15.71 -2.71 -2.07
CA ALA A 970 -15.66 -3.40 -3.35
C ALA A 970 -15.32 -4.88 -3.11
N ASP A 971 -15.92 -5.76 -3.90
CA ASP A 971 -15.49 -7.15 -4.02
C ASP A 971 -14.28 -7.18 -4.98
N LEU A 972 -13.09 -7.40 -4.41
CA LEU A 972 -11.81 -7.33 -5.13
C LEU A 972 -11.32 -8.70 -5.60
N ASN A 973 -11.88 -9.77 -5.06
CA ASN A 973 -11.51 -11.16 -5.26
C ASN A 973 -12.60 -11.98 -5.96
N TYR A 974 -13.54 -11.33 -6.65
CA TYR A 974 -14.37 -11.96 -7.67
C TYR A 974 -13.55 -12.83 -8.63
N LEU A 975 -13.98 -14.10 -8.79
CA LEU A 975 -13.25 -15.11 -9.55
C LEU A 975 -11.82 -15.35 -9.03
N ASP A 976 -11.59 -15.16 -7.73
CA ASP A 976 -10.37 -15.54 -7.02
C ASP A 976 -10.72 -16.34 -5.74
N ILE A 977 -9.69 -16.77 -5.03
CA ILE A 977 -9.80 -17.50 -3.78
C ILE A 977 -10.32 -16.58 -2.67
N GLU A 978 -11.57 -16.82 -2.25
CA GLU A 978 -12.20 -16.21 -1.08
C GLU A 978 -11.64 -16.77 0.23
N ALA A 979 -11.47 -18.08 0.28
CA ALA A 979 -10.95 -18.72 1.48
C ALA A 979 -10.26 -20.03 1.19
N VAL A 980 -9.39 -20.44 2.11
CA VAL A 980 -8.87 -21.81 2.16
C VAL A 980 -9.20 -22.42 3.50
N ILE A 981 -10.08 -23.41 3.50
CA ILE A 981 -10.41 -24.19 4.69
C ILE A 981 -9.33 -25.27 4.85
N ALA A 982 -8.51 -25.11 5.89
CA ALA A 982 -7.37 -25.99 6.17
C ALA A 982 -7.70 -27.02 7.26
N ALA A 983 -7.93 -28.27 6.86
CA ALA A 983 -8.23 -29.36 7.79
C ALA A 983 -6.97 -29.89 8.48
N ARG A 984 -6.98 -29.97 9.82
CA ARG A 984 -5.89 -30.59 10.58
C ARG A 984 -6.03 -32.11 10.59
N ASN A 985 -5.27 -32.81 9.74
CA ASN A 985 -5.17 -34.27 9.81
C ASN A 985 -3.74 -34.78 10.13
N ALA A 986 -3.65 -36.02 10.60
CA ALA A 986 -2.42 -36.58 11.16
C ALA A 986 -1.27 -36.79 10.15
N SER A 987 -1.55 -36.69 8.85
CA SER A 987 -0.56 -36.95 7.79
C SER A 987 -0.06 -35.69 7.07
N GLY A 988 -0.85 -34.61 7.06
CA GLY A 988 -0.56 -33.38 6.30
C GLY A 988 -0.49 -33.57 4.77
N ALA A 989 -0.75 -34.79 4.27
CA ALA A 989 -0.57 -35.21 2.89
C ALA A 989 -1.77 -36.01 2.32
N ALA A 990 -2.82 -36.18 3.13
CA ALA A 990 -4.10 -36.72 2.68
C ALA A 990 -5.11 -35.58 2.59
N GLY A 991 -5.80 -35.48 1.47
CA GLY A 991 -6.79 -34.45 1.20
C GLY A 991 -8.17 -35.03 0.90
N PHE A 992 -8.97 -34.25 0.21
CA PHE A 992 -10.36 -34.55 -0.10
C PHE A 992 -10.55 -34.96 -1.57
N ARG A 993 -11.52 -35.84 -1.85
CA ARG A 993 -11.81 -36.36 -3.21
C ARG A 993 -13.04 -35.78 -3.85
N GLN A 994 -14.01 -35.42 -3.04
CA GLN A 994 -15.28 -34.82 -3.42
C GLN A 994 -15.69 -33.89 -2.31
N VAL A 995 -16.39 -32.83 -2.69
CA VAL A 995 -17.03 -31.88 -1.80
C VAL A 995 -18.48 -31.70 -2.25
N LEU A 996 -19.39 -31.47 -1.32
CA LEU A 996 -20.81 -31.29 -1.57
C LEU A 996 -21.41 -30.33 -0.53
N PRO A 997 -21.82 -29.11 -0.93
CA PRO A 997 -22.57 -28.22 -0.05
C PRO A 997 -23.94 -28.82 0.24
N VAL A 998 -24.43 -28.70 1.48
CA VAL A 998 -25.76 -29.17 1.88
C VAL A 998 -26.75 -28.01 1.78
N PRO A 999 -27.72 -28.04 0.83
CA PRO A 999 -28.60 -26.91 0.56
C PRO A 999 -29.38 -26.44 1.80
N GLY A 1000 -29.54 -25.12 1.96
CA GLY A 1000 -30.28 -24.52 3.07
C GLY A 1000 -29.66 -24.72 4.45
N SER A 1001 -28.36 -25.04 4.53
CA SER A 1001 -27.64 -25.24 5.79
C SER A 1001 -26.20 -24.72 5.74
N ASP A 1002 -25.56 -24.57 6.90
CA ASP A 1002 -24.14 -24.19 7.02
C ASP A 1002 -23.22 -25.42 7.06
N ARG A 1003 -23.55 -26.47 6.28
CA ARG A 1003 -22.82 -27.75 6.28
C ARG A 1003 -22.22 -28.03 4.91
N LEU A 1004 -20.95 -28.40 4.92
CA LEU A 1004 -20.22 -28.86 3.75
C LEU A 1004 -19.73 -30.29 3.99
N LEU A 1005 -20.09 -31.22 3.10
CA LEU A 1005 -19.68 -32.62 3.18
C LEU A 1005 -18.48 -32.86 2.28
N ALA A 1006 -17.45 -33.53 2.78
CA ALA A 1006 -16.25 -33.85 2.00
C ALA A 1006 -15.73 -35.26 2.28
N ILE A 1007 -15.17 -35.92 1.27
CA ILE A 1007 -14.65 -37.28 1.43
C ILE A 1007 -13.14 -37.27 1.61
N ASN A 1008 -12.62 -37.89 2.67
CA ASN A 1008 -11.18 -37.99 2.94
C ASN A 1008 -10.74 -39.46 3.15
N ASP A 1009 -9.45 -39.76 2.98
CA ASP A 1009 -8.84 -41.09 3.24
C ASP A 1009 -8.15 -41.22 4.61
N SER A 1010 -7.97 -40.11 5.33
CA SER A 1010 -7.21 -40.08 6.57
C SER A 1010 -7.99 -39.39 7.70
N PRO A 1011 -9.03 -40.07 8.25
CA PRO A 1011 -9.47 -41.43 7.94
C PRO A 1011 -10.47 -41.50 6.77
N ASP A 1012 -10.63 -42.70 6.17
CA ASP A 1012 -11.75 -43.03 5.27
C ASP A 1012 -13.10 -42.69 5.91
N ALA A 1013 -13.68 -41.56 5.52
CA ALA A 1013 -14.86 -41.01 6.14
C ALA A 1013 -15.53 -39.95 5.27
N VAL A 1014 -16.80 -39.72 5.55
CA VAL A 1014 -17.49 -38.48 5.18
C VAL A 1014 -17.22 -37.47 6.29
N TRP A 1015 -16.50 -36.43 5.94
CA TRP A 1015 -16.20 -35.29 6.79
C TRP A 1015 -17.31 -34.28 6.65
N GLU A 1016 -17.68 -33.67 7.76
CA GLU A 1016 -18.62 -32.56 7.82
C GLU A 1016 -17.86 -31.34 8.32
N VAL A 1017 -17.92 -30.26 7.53
CA VAL A 1017 -17.28 -28.98 7.78
C VAL A 1017 -18.38 -27.96 8.02
N ASP A 1018 -18.26 -27.21 9.11
CA ASP A 1018 -19.12 -26.07 9.41
C ASP A 1018 -18.64 -24.88 8.59
N ILE A 1019 -19.53 -24.27 7.83
CA ILE A 1019 -19.23 -23.11 6.97
C ILE A 1019 -20.03 -21.87 7.40
N SER A 1020 -20.49 -21.82 8.65
CA SER A 1020 -21.26 -20.68 9.18
C SER A 1020 -20.42 -19.40 9.33
N ASP A 1021 -19.11 -19.54 9.53
CA ASP A 1021 -18.16 -18.42 9.61
C ASP A 1021 -17.57 -18.05 8.22
N LEU A 1022 -17.97 -18.74 7.15
CA LEU A 1022 -17.57 -18.38 5.79
C LEU A 1022 -18.38 -17.17 5.33
N GLU A 1023 -17.73 -16.02 5.33
CA GLU A 1023 -18.27 -14.75 4.85
C GLU A 1023 -17.69 -14.43 3.48
N ASP A 1024 -18.44 -13.67 2.69
CA ASP A 1024 -17.96 -13.08 1.44
C ASP A 1024 -17.24 -11.76 1.80
N ARG A 1025 -15.94 -11.68 1.52
CA ARG A 1025 -15.07 -10.58 1.92
C ARG A 1025 -14.28 -10.09 0.72
N ALA A 1026 -13.79 -8.86 0.82
CA ALA A 1026 -12.97 -8.28 -0.24
C ALA A 1026 -11.62 -9.00 -0.46
N PHE A 1027 -11.20 -9.90 0.46
CA PHE A 1027 -9.87 -10.49 0.45
C PHE A 1027 -9.86 -11.94 0.93
N GLY A 1028 -8.97 -12.73 0.34
CA GLY A 1028 -8.82 -14.15 0.66
C GLY A 1028 -8.19 -14.46 2.03
N GLU A 1029 -8.81 -15.35 2.81
CA GLU A 1029 -8.28 -15.78 4.13
C GLU A 1029 -8.05 -17.30 4.28
N VAL A 1030 -7.28 -17.70 5.30
CA VAL A 1030 -7.11 -19.12 5.64
C VAL A 1030 -7.85 -19.44 6.92
N LEU A 1031 -8.89 -20.26 6.78
CA LEU A 1031 -9.73 -20.71 7.89
C LEU A 1031 -9.17 -21.99 8.49
N TYR A 1032 -8.79 -21.92 9.76
CA TYR A 1032 -8.39 -23.08 10.56
C TYR A 1032 -9.54 -23.49 11.49
N ASP A 1033 -10.34 -24.48 11.09
CA ASP A 1033 -11.53 -24.85 11.86
C ASP A 1033 -11.24 -25.89 12.97
N ASP A 1034 -11.87 -25.66 14.13
CA ASP A 1034 -11.87 -26.47 15.36
C ASP A 1034 -13.15 -27.34 15.50
N THR A 1035 -14.05 -27.38 14.51
CA THR A 1035 -15.33 -28.13 14.58
C THR A 1035 -15.58 -29.16 13.48
N ILE A 1036 -14.52 -29.77 12.95
CA ILE A 1036 -14.64 -30.83 11.95
C ILE A 1036 -15.11 -32.16 12.58
N GLY A 1037 -16.29 -32.63 12.14
CA GLY A 1037 -16.83 -33.94 12.46
C GLY A 1037 -16.65 -34.94 11.31
N TRP A 1038 -16.80 -36.24 11.58
CA TRP A 1038 -16.82 -37.23 10.51
C TRP A 1038 -17.64 -38.47 10.86
N VAL A 1039 -18.26 -39.04 9.83
CA VAL A 1039 -18.87 -40.37 9.85
C VAL A 1039 -17.89 -41.33 9.19
N THR A 1040 -17.33 -42.25 9.99
CA THR A 1040 -16.41 -43.25 9.47
C THR A 1040 -17.09 -44.12 8.44
N ALA A 1041 -16.48 -44.24 7.26
CA ALA A 1041 -16.97 -45.13 6.24
C ALA A 1041 -16.47 -46.57 6.49
N PRO A 1042 -17.19 -47.59 6.00
CA PRO A 1042 -16.70 -48.96 5.99
C PRO A 1042 -15.33 -49.04 5.32
N ARG A 1043 -14.31 -49.42 6.09
CA ARG A 1043 -13.00 -49.74 5.53
C ARG A 1043 -13.02 -51.17 5.02
N GLY A 1044 -12.75 -51.36 3.74
CA GLY A 1044 -12.20 -52.64 3.29
C GLY A 1044 -10.94 -52.95 4.11
N SER A 1045 -10.60 -54.21 4.29
CA SER A 1045 -9.22 -54.54 4.67
C SER A 1045 -8.27 -53.86 3.66
N GLN A 1046 -6.97 -53.66 3.93
CA GLN A 1046 -6.03 -53.04 2.97
C GLN A 1046 -5.87 -53.79 1.63
N ARG A 1047 -6.77 -54.73 1.35
CA ARG A 1047 -6.95 -55.53 0.16
C ARG A 1047 -8.45 -55.56 -0.15
N ASP A 1048 -8.80 -55.27 -1.40
CA ASP A 1048 -10.14 -55.36 -1.97
C ASP A 1048 -10.92 -56.57 -1.39
N GLU A 1049 -12.13 -56.34 -0.84
CA GLU A 1049 -12.94 -57.42 -0.25
C GLU A 1049 -13.46 -58.40 -1.33
N GLY A 1050 -13.37 -58.01 -2.61
CA GLY A 1050 -13.66 -58.81 -3.80
C GLY A 1050 -12.42 -59.33 -4.52
N VAL A 1051 -12.36 -59.11 -5.84
CA VAL A 1051 -11.18 -59.46 -6.65
C VAL A 1051 -10.10 -58.41 -6.43
N ASP A 1052 -8.84 -58.84 -6.27
CA ASP A 1052 -7.71 -57.93 -6.09
C ASP A 1052 -7.46 -57.12 -7.38
N THR A 1053 -8.14 -55.99 -7.51
CA THR A 1053 -8.10 -55.07 -8.65
C THR A 1053 -6.86 -54.17 -8.64
N GLN A 1054 -6.00 -54.29 -7.62
CA GLN A 1054 -4.82 -53.45 -7.36
C GLN A 1054 -5.14 -51.96 -7.12
N GLY A 1055 -6.41 -51.55 -7.13
CA GLY A 1055 -6.85 -50.22 -6.73
C GLY A 1055 -6.88 -50.10 -5.21
N SER A 1056 -6.30 -49.02 -4.67
CA SER A 1056 -6.44 -48.65 -3.25
C SER A 1056 -7.14 -47.30 -3.17
N VAL A 1057 -8.46 -47.35 -3.10
CA VAL A 1057 -9.37 -46.20 -3.01
C VAL A 1057 -10.35 -46.51 -1.89
N GLY A 1058 -10.39 -45.66 -0.86
CA GLY A 1058 -11.36 -45.79 0.23
C GLY A 1058 -12.77 -45.45 -0.24
N VAL A 1059 -13.30 -44.35 0.28
CA VAL A 1059 -14.61 -43.84 -0.12
C VAL A 1059 -14.51 -43.23 -1.54
N GLY A 1060 -15.44 -43.59 -2.42
CA GLY A 1060 -15.45 -43.23 -3.84
C GLY A 1060 -16.17 -41.90 -4.11
N ARG A 1061 -17.50 -41.91 -3.96
CA ARG A 1061 -18.40 -40.77 -4.17
C ARG A 1061 -19.48 -40.73 -3.09
N ILE A 1062 -20.00 -39.53 -2.85
CA ILE A 1062 -21.21 -39.29 -2.08
C ILE A 1062 -22.29 -38.68 -2.96
N LEU A 1063 -23.54 -38.98 -2.63
CA LEU A 1063 -24.72 -38.40 -3.26
C LEU A 1063 -25.80 -38.16 -2.20
N LEU A 1064 -26.27 -36.92 -2.08
CA LEU A 1064 -27.32 -36.52 -1.15
C LEU A 1064 -28.69 -36.73 -1.79
N HIS A 1065 -29.60 -37.39 -1.08
CA HIS A 1065 -31.00 -37.50 -1.48
C HIS A 1065 -31.70 -36.13 -1.36
N PRO A 1066 -32.63 -35.78 -2.25
CA PRO A 1066 -33.40 -34.52 -2.17
C PRO A 1066 -34.22 -34.29 -0.90
N ASP A 1067 -34.25 -35.26 0.02
CA ASP A 1067 -34.90 -35.08 1.32
C ASP A 1067 -33.99 -34.39 2.35
N GLY A 1068 -32.72 -34.15 1.99
CA GLY A 1068 -31.71 -33.53 2.85
C GLY A 1068 -31.22 -34.41 4.00
N ARG A 1069 -31.78 -35.60 4.17
CA ARG A 1069 -31.51 -36.50 5.30
C ARG A 1069 -30.61 -37.67 4.91
N ARG A 1070 -30.84 -38.29 3.74
CA ARG A 1070 -30.13 -39.53 3.35
C ARG A 1070 -28.95 -39.25 2.44
N LEU A 1071 -27.78 -39.73 2.82
CA LEU A 1071 -26.55 -39.65 2.04
C LEU A 1071 -26.09 -41.05 1.65
N PHE A 1072 -25.92 -41.27 0.35
CA PHE A 1072 -25.37 -42.52 -0.20
C PHE A 1072 -23.87 -42.38 -0.41
N VAL A 1073 -23.12 -43.43 -0.06
CA VAL A 1073 -21.65 -43.40 -0.02
C VAL A 1073 -21.11 -44.65 -0.70
N THR A 1074 -20.46 -44.53 -1.86
CA THR A 1074 -19.79 -45.69 -2.49
C THR A 1074 -18.47 -45.98 -1.79
N ASN A 1075 -18.23 -47.26 -1.48
CA ASN A 1075 -16.99 -47.72 -0.88
C ASN A 1075 -16.24 -48.59 -1.89
N PHE A 1076 -15.23 -48.00 -2.55
CA PHE A 1076 -14.61 -48.57 -3.74
C PHE A 1076 -13.90 -49.90 -3.47
N ASN A 1077 -13.20 -50.02 -2.34
CA ASN A 1077 -12.55 -51.29 -1.94
C ASN A 1077 -13.42 -52.23 -1.10
N ALA A 1078 -14.51 -51.75 -0.51
CA ALA A 1078 -15.43 -52.60 0.25
C ALA A 1078 -16.53 -53.21 -0.64
N ASN A 1079 -16.63 -52.75 -1.90
CA ASN A 1079 -17.64 -53.18 -2.87
C ASN A 1079 -19.06 -53.07 -2.29
N SER A 1080 -19.31 -51.91 -1.67
CA SER A 1080 -20.56 -51.60 -0.95
C SER A 1080 -21.03 -50.16 -1.17
N ILE A 1081 -22.30 -49.91 -0.87
CA ILE A 1081 -22.89 -48.57 -0.75
C ILE A 1081 -23.37 -48.39 0.69
N GLY A 1082 -22.78 -47.45 1.41
CA GLY A 1082 -23.25 -47.03 2.73
C GLY A 1082 -24.43 -46.06 2.62
N VAL A 1083 -25.36 -46.15 3.57
CA VAL A 1083 -26.47 -45.20 3.74
C VAL A 1083 -26.29 -44.49 5.07
N VAL A 1084 -26.11 -43.19 5.02
CA VAL A 1084 -25.93 -42.33 6.20
C VAL A 1084 -27.17 -41.47 6.37
N ASP A 1085 -27.75 -41.49 7.57
CA ASP A 1085 -28.80 -40.57 7.96
C ASP A 1085 -28.16 -39.37 8.68
N LEU A 1086 -28.27 -38.20 8.06
CA LEU A 1086 -27.65 -36.95 8.51
C LEU A 1086 -28.37 -36.31 9.71
N ASP A 1087 -29.61 -36.74 10.03
CA ASP A 1087 -30.35 -36.26 11.21
C ASP A 1087 -29.99 -37.04 12.48
N LEU A 1088 -29.30 -38.17 12.34
CA LEU A 1088 -28.92 -39.04 13.46
C LEU A 1088 -27.50 -38.77 13.94
N GLY A 1089 -27.39 -38.34 15.20
CA GLY A 1089 -26.09 -38.03 15.81
C GLY A 1089 -25.62 -36.61 15.48
N PRO A 1090 -24.42 -36.22 15.93
CA PRO A 1090 -23.93 -34.86 15.72
C PRO A 1090 -23.49 -34.56 14.28
N TYR A 1091 -23.09 -35.59 13.51
CA TYR A 1091 -22.53 -35.44 12.16
C TYR A 1091 -23.13 -36.43 11.15
N GLY A 1092 -24.25 -37.06 11.51
CA GLY A 1092 -24.82 -38.20 10.80
C GLY A 1092 -24.38 -39.58 11.34
N THR A 1093 -25.13 -40.62 10.97
CA THR A 1093 -24.89 -42.01 11.38
C THR A 1093 -25.09 -42.96 10.20
N LEU A 1094 -24.14 -43.86 9.96
CA LEU A 1094 -24.30 -44.98 9.02
C LEU A 1094 -25.42 -45.91 9.54
N THR A 1095 -26.54 -45.97 8.84
CA THR A 1095 -27.70 -46.81 9.22
C THR A 1095 -27.64 -48.18 8.56
N ASP A 1096 -27.20 -48.22 7.30
CA ASP A 1096 -27.21 -49.42 6.47
C ASP A 1096 -25.98 -49.47 5.54
N GLU A 1097 -25.64 -50.67 5.08
CA GLU A 1097 -24.59 -50.91 4.09
C GLU A 1097 -25.05 -51.99 3.12
N VAL A 1098 -25.21 -51.62 1.85
CA VAL A 1098 -25.60 -52.51 0.75
C VAL A 1098 -24.34 -53.16 0.21
N MET A 1099 -24.15 -54.44 0.51
CA MET A 1099 -22.99 -55.23 0.08
C MET A 1099 -23.20 -55.84 -1.31
N LEU A 1100 -22.11 -56.30 -1.94
CA LEU A 1100 -22.12 -57.06 -3.21
C LEU A 1100 -22.67 -56.24 -4.39
N VAL A 1101 -22.36 -54.95 -4.41
CA VAL A 1101 -22.79 -54.05 -5.49
C VAL A 1101 -21.84 -54.09 -6.70
N GLY A 1102 -21.04 -55.13 -6.87
CA GLY A 1102 -20.02 -55.23 -7.93
C GLY A 1102 -18.67 -54.63 -7.53
N GLU A 1103 -17.63 -54.90 -8.33
CA GLU A 1103 -16.27 -54.47 -8.04
C GLU A 1103 -16.10 -52.98 -8.35
N ASN A 1104 -15.63 -52.25 -7.34
CA ASN A 1104 -15.26 -50.85 -7.41
C ASN A 1104 -16.43 -49.92 -7.79
N PRO A 1105 -17.48 -49.86 -6.96
CA PRO A 1105 -18.55 -48.88 -7.13
C PRO A 1105 -17.98 -47.47 -7.01
N PHE A 1106 -18.33 -46.59 -7.97
CA PHE A 1106 -17.79 -45.25 -8.03
C PHE A 1106 -18.86 -44.21 -8.32
N ALA A 1107 -19.37 -44.15 -9.56
CA ALA A 1107 -20.31 -43.12 -9.98
C ALA A 1107 -21.74 -43.41 -9.47
N MET A 1108 -22.54 -42.37 -9.20
CA MET A 1108 -23.94 -42.49 -8.79
C MET A 1108 -24.81 -41.38 -9.39
N ALA A 1109 -26.10 -41.67 -9.63
CA ALA A 1109 -27.14 -40.69 -9.95
C ALA A 1109 -28.50 -41.17 -9.42
N LEU A 1110 -29.38 -40.24 -9.03
CA LEU A 1110 -30.77 -40.54 -8.68
C LEU A 1110 -31.68 -40.42 -9.90
N SER A 1111 -32.66 -41.32 -9.99
CA SER A 1111 -33.75 -41.19 -10.96
C SER A 1111 -34.55 -39.91 -10.72
N PRO A 1112 -35.19 -39.32 -11.75
CA PRO A 1112 -35.92 -38.05 -11.59
C PRO A 1112 -37.12 -38.07 -10.63
N ASP A 1113 -37.59 -39.27 -10.24
CA ASP A 1113 -38.62 -39.45 -9.22
C ASP A 1113 -38.06 -39.70 -7.81
N ASP A 1114 -36.73 -39.66 -7.65
CA ASP A 1114 -35.96 -39.90 -6.42
C ASP A 1114 -36.08 -41.32 -5.84
N ARG A 1115 -36.69 -42.26 -6.57
CA ARG A 1115 -36.98 -43.61 -6.05
C ARG A 1115 -35.85 -44.62 -6.29
N PHE A 1116 -34.98 -44.37 -7.26
CA PHE A 1116 -33.94 -45.30 -7.66
C PHE A 1116 -32.58 -44.64 -7.71
N LEU A 1117 -31.60 -45.25 -7.05
CA LEU A 1117 -30.19 -44.88 -7.16
C LEU A 1117 -29.54 -45.77 -8.21
N VAL A 1118 -29.08 -45.17 -9.30
CA VAL A 1118 -28.25 -45.85 -10.30
C VAL A 1118 -26.79 -45.65 -9.91
N PHE A 1119 -26.03 -46.75 -9.83
CA PHE A 1119 -24.61 -46.70 -9.50
C PHE A 1119 -23.79 -47.43 -10.55
N GLY A 1120 -22.63 -46.87 -10.87
CA GLY A 1120 -21.69 -47.43 -11.84
C GLY A 1120 -20.51 -48.08 -11.15
N ASN A 1121 -20.18 -49.28 -11.61
CA ASN A 1121 -19.00 -50.01 -11.16
C ASN A 1121 -17.88 -49.85 -12.17
N TYR A 1122 -16.75 -49.33 -11.69
CA TYR A 1122 -15.59 -49.05 -12.52
C TYR A 1122 -15.07 -50.35 -13.15
N ASN A 1123 -14.90 -51.42 -12.36
CA ASN A 1123 -14.54 -52.75 -12.86
C ASN A 1123 -15.74 -53.69 -13.06
N GLY A 1124 -16.77 -53.58 -12.22
CA GLY A 1124 -18.02 -54.34 -12.36
C GLY A 1124 -17.89 -55.82 -11.98
N GLU A 1125 -18.35 -56.73 -12.83
CA GLU A 1125 -18.25 -58.17 -12.56
C GLU A 1125 -16.91 -58.70 -13.04
N VAL A 1126 -16.19 -59.43 -12.18
CA VAL A 1126 -14.91 -60.06 -12.54
C VAL A 1126 -15.07 -61.58 -12.55
N SER A 1127 -14.87 -62.17 -13.72
CA SER A 1127 -14.93 -63.63 -13.94
C SER A 1127 -13.77 -64.38 -13.26
N GLU A 1128 -13.93 -65.70 -13.07
CA GLU A 1128 -12.87 -66.56 -12.52
C GLU A 1128 -11.55 -66.54 -13.32
N ASP A 1129 -11.62 -66.21 -14.62
CA ASP A 1129 -10.47 -66.09 -15.52
C ASP A 1129 -9.83 -64.68 -15.49
N GLY A 1130 -10.35 -63.77 -14.66
CA GLY A 1130 -9.82 -62.41 -14.46
C GLY A 1130 -10.25 -61.39 -15.52
N VAL A 1131 -11.28 -61.70 -16.32
CA VAL A 1131 -11.92 -60.72 -17.22
C VAL A 1131 -12.93 -59.91 -16.42
N ALA A 1132 -12.79 -58.58 -16.46
CA ALA A 1132 -13.66 -57.62 -15.80
C ALA A 1132 -14.65 -57.02 -16.82
N GLU A 1133 -15.89 -56.85 -16.40
CA GLU A 1133 -16.97 -56.24 -17.18
C GLU A 1133 -17.66 -55.17 -16.34
N SER A 1134 -17.50 -53.91 -16.72
CA SER A 1134 -18.17 -52.79 -16.04
C SER A 1134 -19.70 -52.95 -16.09
N THR A 1135 -20.36 -52.56 -15.01
CA THR A 1135 -21.83 -52.69 -14.87
C THR A 1135 -22.42 -51.42 -14.28
N LEU A 1136 -23.71 -51.20 -14.54
CA LEU A 1136 -24.54 -50.28 -13.76
C LEU A 1136 -25.53 -51.11 -12.94
N GLY A 1137 -25.74 -50.77 -11.67
CA GLY A 1137 -26.80 -51.34 -10.84
C GLY A 1137 -27.88 -50.32 -10.54
N VAL A 1138 -29.11 -50.79 -10.34
CA VAL A 1138 -30.25 -49.97 -9.93
C VAL A 1138 -30.71 -50.41 -8.55
N LEU A 1139 -30.50 -49.55 -7.56
CA LEU A 1139 -30.89 -49.75 -6.17
C LEU A 1139 -32.21 -49.05 -5.89
N ASP A 1140 -33.16 -49.74 -5.26
CA ASP A 1140 -34.38 -49.12 -4.76
C ASP A 1140 -34.09 -48.34 -3.47
N VAL A 1141 -34.30 -47.03 -3.50
CA VAL A 1141 -34.06 -46.13 -2.36
C VAL A 1141 -35.35 -45.50 -1.84
N ASP A 1142 -36.51 -45.97 -2.27
CA ASP A 1142 -37.79 -45.55 -1.74
C ASP A 1142 -38.07 -46.27 -0.40
N GLU A 1143 -38.04 -45.55 0.73
CA GLU A 1143 -38.24 -46.11 2.08
C GLU A 1143 -39.63 -46.76 2.25
N ASP A 1144 -40.61 -46.36 1.46
CA ASP A 1144 -41.95 -46.95 1.49
C ASP A 1144 -42.06 -48.22 0.62
N SER A 1145 -41.02 -48.55 -0.13
CA SER A 1145 -40.97 -49.70 -1.01
C SER A 1145 -40.69 -51.01 -0.26
N PRO A 1146 -41.36 -52.13 -0.59
CA PRO A 1146 -41.05 -53.44 -0.01
C PRO A 1146 -39.67 -53.98 -0.42
N THR A 1147 -39.04 -53.38 -1.42
CA THR A 1147 -37.70 -53.71 -1.93
C THR A 1147 -36.65 -52.66 -1.56
N TYR A 1148 -36.93 -51.80 -0.57
CA TYR A 1148 -36.00 -50.78 -0.09
C TYR A 1148 -34.61 -51.37 0.20
N LEU A 1149 -33.58 -50.75 -0.38
CA LEU A 1149 -32.17 -51.14 -0.37
C LEU A 1149 -31.86 -52.49 -1.04
N GLU A 1150 -32.73 -52.99 -1.92
CA GLU A 1150 -32.46 -54.11 -2.81
C GLU A 1150 -32.04 -53.64 -4.21
N VAL A 1151 -31.00 -54.28 -4.77
CA VAL A 1151 -30.62 -54.07 -6.18
C VAL A 1151 -31.63 -54.80 -7.06
N LEU A 1152 -32.39 -54.04 -7.85
CA LEU A 1152 -33.49 -54.56 -8.67
C LEU A 1152 -33.01 -55.18 -9.98
N THR A 1153 -32.04 -54.53 -10.63
CA THR A 1153 -31.50 -54.94 -11.93
C THR A 1153 -30.05 -54.48 -12.10
N TRP A 1154 -29.34 -55.17 -13.00
CA TRP A 1154 -28.05 -54.78 -13.55
C TRP A 1154 -28.16 -54.42 -15.03
N ILE A 1155 -27.45 -53.39 -15.48
CA ILE A 1155 -27.21 -53.10 -16.90
C ILE A 1155 -25.77 -53.51 -17.19
N THR A 1156 -25.58 -54.38 -18.17
CA THR A 1156 -24.28 -55.00 -18.45
C THR A 1156 -23.97 -55.07 -19.94
N ASN A 1157 -22.69 -55.29 -20.24
CA ASN A 1157 -22.28 -55.83 -21.53
C ASN A 1157 -22.72 -57.31 -21.65
N ARG A 1158 -22.54 -57.92 -22.83
CA ARG A 1158 -23.07 -59.26 -23.13
C ARG A 1158 -22.32 -60.39 -22.43
#